data_AF-A0AAW1Q339-F1
#
_entry.id   AF-A0AAW1Q339-F1
#
_cell.length_a   1.000
_cell.length_b   1.000
_cell.length_c   1.000
_cell.angle_alpha   90.00
_cell.angle_beta   90.00
_cell.angle_gamma   90.00
#
_symmetry.space_group_name_H-M   'P 1'
#
loop_
_entity.id
_entity.type
_entity.pdbx_description
1 polymer ?
#
loop_
_entity_poly.entity_id
_entity_poly.type
_entity_poly.pdbx_seq_one_letter_code
_entity_poly.pdbx_strand_id
1 'polypeptide(L)'
;MEKHVALEVQAPSRGGLPQKLKKQEVEVVRAGFPWRPGPVDKLRAFMVSPLTQAALQLAAGRAAANPFVVCLFVFVRRISFSNSCLASIFYYAAMLLLSLDTTAGSRLLAAASVTGSLWVGVISAGAVVSLAHAPGMAYTTFLCVFSCLALIMLCALRASATLGALIANLSFGIALVTAQFSWPGHTLWYKVIVHFLEMGLVAGLATAFAGLFIVPTLARDELRDCVAQTISELGSSISGYASRVFVPSDDTASTRDSKEDSSLHSRKPYVSYRGSDGGNGLHPNAVVGTSAAAQDQKTAHKSGSIHMCAREEDQHDTDFRQFLRDASDPRGDHNPCHAESPWAPSASALRPQLLHARRLLSEAQAEPQFLSAYLMQLGDWAGVLDALSSLITKSAALESVLEGDEPLLQDRALRQLLGRDVLPIFRLLYAQLAASCAAIAKAIRSDKGSQRAGQYALLFGPSWGMLEFELAATLHAALKGYWQQYRATHPGDLYRPALQVRALLYVATLTNGIMESMAGLEHAVMVALSKQMTVFPLPHQRQPDQDVVARSSEARPEAPSDDGSEGGRTLDEIRLALDERSQSLATTSSSQSEAPRSPRLRTVSLKRLMAERPLQQRSSRALQRHAEDGALIPRSHTVPDGAPPAGWWPWLWLEVAWLLPLVGGLLAFPVLTTLRTLLTKRIPESLSSQDKLARNTWRNRYFLFGLKYWVGYCIVLCLSVALSANHPAVRAWRPQYAILTLVVVLSEKIDTTVTRGLLRLAATVLGGVFGFLVMLRPSVATNPYALTAIVCTFTCMCGFLTMTQFKYAVYLTLITSDALILCQYTVRPDSHGNPQYFYARVAMVSGGVVVVYLIDLVMPWYASSAALEQMGAAYAAATKLIQRDYEIFHDKLERVGRPCNPGDAEKAEAAENEGLEQAEKDILHNCIAKPLSAVQASLAREAVLWKHGILAMPKTVHDMLRCMLVLLDRLAALELMLQQKPIVSGRYSAAPYQYLVEPIDKRLRTVLADVVELGEAVQQLLNADKAQPALLELVDDKIKQLERDRMLLRLKYLETQRTLHGACEATYLHDRTPDDGVRFLSTFFALSRAIDKATLVARTVLEDEWMRQRSTWRLLLGIRP
;
A
#
# COMPACT_ATOMS: atom_id res chain seq x y z
N MET A 1 32.05 -16.38 7.94
CA MET A 1 33.10 -15.57 8.60
C MET A 1 32.38 -14.67 9.60
N GLU A 2 32.03 -15.23 10.76
CA GLU A 2 31.28 -14.54 11.81
C GLU A 2 32.21 -14.39 13.02
N LYS A 3 32.42 -13.16 13.49
CA LYS A 3 33.05 -12.88 14.78
C LYS A 3 31.99 -12.30 15.72
N HIS A 4 31.73 -13.04 16.80
CA HIS A 4 30.99 -12.57 17.97
C HIS A 4 31.80 -11.47 18.68
N VAL A 5 31.17 -10.31 18.89
CA VAL A 5 31.62 -9.29 19.84
C VAL A 5 30.67 -9.35 21.04
N ALA A 6 31.19 -9.82 22.17
CA ALA A 6 30.53 -9.69 23.46
C ALA A 6 31.06 -8.41 24.12
N LEU A 7 30.20 -7.40 24.27
CA LEU A 7 30.47 -6.19 25.01
C LEU A 7 29.98 -6.37 26.45
N GLU A 8 30.94 -6.50 27.36
CA GLU A 8 30.74 -6.56 28.80
C GLU A 8 30.69 -5.12 29.34
N VAL A 9 29.49 -4.66 29.72
CA VAL A 9 29.29 -3.33 30.32
C VAL A 9 29.50 -3.42 31.83
N GLN A 10 30.63 -2.90 32.32
CA GLN A 10 30.87 -2.67 33.75
C GLN A 10 30.14 -1.38 34.19
N ALA A 11 29.22 -1.52 35.15
CA ALA A 11 28.57 -0.40 35.83
C ALA A 11 29.31 -0.06 37.14
N PRO A 12 29.50 1.23 37.50
CA PRO A 12 30.22 1.61 38.71
C PRO A 12 29.32 1.51 39.95
N SER A 13 29.87 0.92 41.00
CA SER A 13 29.27 0.75 42.32
C SER A 13 29.27 2.06 43.13
N ARG A 14 28.10 2.57 43.57
CA ARG A 14 28.00 3.49 44.72
C ARG A 14 26.65 3.43 45.44
N GLY A 15 26.74 3.33 46.77
CA GLY A 15 25.84 4.02 47.72
C GLY A 15 24.61 3.24 48.21
N GLY A 16 24.63 2.81 49.47
CA GLY A 16 23.61 1.98 50.11
C GLY A 16 22.27 2.68 50.38
N LEU A 17 21.19 1.94 50.11
CA LEU A 17 19.83 2.07 50.64
C LEU A 17 19.22 0.64 50.69
N PRO A 18 18.25 0.37 51.59
CA PRO A 18 17.99 -0.98 52.09
C PRO A 18 17.44 -1.92 51.02
N GLN A 19 18.14 -3.04 50.88
CA GLN A 19 18.13 -3.97 49.74
C GLN A 19 16.95 -4.97 49.70
N LYS A 20 15.92 -4.81 50.55
CA LYS A 20 14.90 -5.85 50.75
C LYS A 20 13.60 -5.70 49.95
N LEU A 21 13.32 -4.56 49.33
CA LEU A 21 12.09 -4.37 48.53
C LEU A 21 12.32 -4.24 47.01
N LYS A 22 13.53 -3.87 46.56
CA LYS A 22 13.85 -3.81 45.10
C LYS A 22 14.20 -5.16 44.46
N LYS A 23 14.43 -6.21 45.25
CA LYS A 23 14.80 -7.53 44.70
C LYS A 23 13.59 -8.31 44.18
N GLN A 24 12.39 -8.05 44.71
CA GLN A 24 11.17 -8.75 44.28
C GLN A 24 10.53 -8.15 43.02
N GLU A 25 10.55 -6.83 42.81
CA GLU A 25 9.97 -6.25 41.59
C GLU A 25 10.89 -6.36 40.36
N VAL A 26 12.21 -6.42 40.55
CA VAL A 26 13.17 -6.55 39.43
C VAL A 26 13.33 -8.01 38.96
N GLU A 27 13.03 -9.01 39.80
CA GLU A 27 12.99 -10.42 39.37
C GLU A 27 11.70 -10.80 38.62
N VAL A 28 10.56 -10.16 38.92
CA VAL A 28 9.29 -10.43 38.20
C VAL A 28 9.30 -9.89 36.77
N VAL A 29 10.00 -8.79 36.50
CA VAL A 29 10.12 -8.22 35.14
C VAL A 29 11.21 -8.91 34.31
N ARG A 30 12.16 -9.64 34.93
CA ARG A 30 13.17 -10.47 34.22
C ARG A 30 12.78 -11.94 34.02
N ALA A 31 11.66 -12.40 34.56
CA ALA A 31 11.18 -13.78 34.39
C ALA A 31 10.60 -14.08 32.99
N GLY A 32 10.69 -13.16 32.04
CA GLY A 32 10.58 -13.47 30.61
C GLY A 32 11.82 -14.21 30.12
N PHE A 33 12.02 -15.45 30.59
CA PHE A 33 13.07 -16.32 30.04
C PHE A 33 12.89 -16.40 28.51
N PRO A 34 13.91 -16.08 27.70
CA PRO A 34 13.85 -16.32 26.27
C PRO A 34 13.71 -17.82 26.09
N TRP A 35 12.47 -18.25 25.83
CA TRP A 35 12.12 -19.64 25.61
C TRP A 35 13.00 -20.13 24.46
N ARG A 36 14.01 -20.96 24.77
CA ARG A 36 14.84 -21.57 23.74
C ARG A 36 13.97 -22.64 23.09
N PRO A 37 13.57 -22.48 21.81
CA PRO A 37 12.73 -23.47 21.16
C PRO A 37 13.45 -24.82 21.19
N GLY A 38 12.75 -25.85 21.67
CA GLY A 38 13.26 -27.20 21.66
C GLY A 38 13.51 -27.67 20.22
N PRO A 39 14.24 -28.78 20.02
CA PRO A 39 14.42 -29.34 18.68
C PRO A 39 13.08 -29.67 18.00
N VAL A 40 12.05 -30.04 18.76
CA VAL A 40 10.69 -30.26 18.26
C VAL A 40 10.04 -28.97 17.76
N ASP A 41 10.26 -27.85 18.46
CA ASP A 41 9.70 -26.55 18.05
C ASP A 41 10.43 -25.99 16.83
N LYS A 42 11.74 -26.23 16.73
CA LYS A 42 12.50 -25.91 15.52
C LYS A 42 12.05 -26.75 14.33
N LEU A 43 11.81 -28.05 14.54
CA LEU A 43 11.26 -28.94 13.50
C LEU A 43 9.84 -28.52 13.11
N ARG A 44 8.99 -28.19 14.08
CA ARG A 44 7.64 -27.68 13.84
C ARG A 44 7.69 -26.35 13.08
N ALA A 45 8.53 -25.41 13.50
CA ALA A 45 8.74 -24.15 12.80
C ALA A 45 9.28 -24.36 11.38
N PHE A 46 10.15 -25.35 11.18
CA PHE A 46 10.63 -25.72 9.84
C PHE A 46 9.53 -26.37 8.98
N MET A 47 8.72 -27.27 9.54
CA MET A 47 7.61 -27.93 8.83
C MET A 47 6.47 -26.96 8.49
N VAL A 48 6.23 -25.99 9.37
CA VAL A 48 5.27 -24.89 9.19
C VAL A 48 5.89 -23.74 8.40
N SER A 49 7.19 -23.79 8.10
CA SER A 49 7.80 -22.73 7.29
C SER A 49 7.13 -22.69 5.92
N PRO A 50 6.87 -21.49 5.37
CA PRO A 50 6.28 -21.35 4.05
C PRO A 50 7.03 -22.16 2.99
N LEU A 51 8.35 -22.29 3.13
CA LEU A 51 9.23 -23.03 2.23
C LEU A 51 8.92 -24.53 2.22
N THR A 52 8.82 -25.15 3.38
CA THR A 52 8.46 -26.57 3.49
C THR A 52 7.02 -26.81 3.08
N GLN A 53 6.11 -25.89 3.43
CA GLN A 53 4.71 -25.96 3.01
C GLN A 53 4.56 -25.91 1.50
N ALA A 54 5.20 -24.95 0.81
CA ALA A 54 5.14 -24.86 -0.65
C ALA A 54 5.78 -26.08 -1.32
N ALA A 55 6.95 -26.53 -0.83
CA ALA A 55 7.62 -27.70 -1.36
C ALA A 55 6.76 -28.97 -1.18
N LEU A 56 6.17 -29.16 -0.01
CA LEU A 56 5.29 -30.28 0.29
C LEU A 56 3.97 -30.20 -0.49
N GLN A 57 3.37 -29.02 -0.61
CA GLN A 57 2.17 -28.79 -1.40
C GLN A 57 2.40 -29.04 -2.89
N LEU A 58 3.56 -28.68 -3.43
CA LEU A 58 3.94 -29.03 -4.79
C LEU A 58 4.23 -30.51 -4.93
N ALA A 59 5.02 -31.08 -4.02
CA ALA A 59 5.42 -32.48 -4.05
C ALA A 59 4.23 -33.41 -3.89
N ALA A 60 3.40 -33.17 -2.88
CA ALA A 60 2.23 -33.98 -2.56
C ALA A 60 1.01 -33.58 -3.38
N GLY A 61 0.86 -32.31 -3.79
CA GLY A 61 -0.15 -31.92 -4.76
C GLY A 61 0.10 -32.66 -6.07
N ARG A 62 1.37 -32.73 -6.47
CA ARG A 62 1.80 -33.61 -7.54
C ARG A 62 1.71 -35.09 -7.17
N ALA A 63 2.09 -35.55 -6.00
CA ALA A 63 2.02 -36.96 -5.64
C ALA A 63 0.59 -37.44 -5.34
N ALA A 64 -0.41 -36.56 -5.31
CA ALA A 64 -1.83 -36.90 -5.30
C ALA A 64 -2.44 -36.74 -6.69
N ALA A 65 -2.13 -35.64 -7.39
CA ALA A 65 -2.57 -35.41 -8.76
C ALA A 65 -1.96 -36.42 -9.75
N ASN A 66 -0.69 -36.75 -9.59
CA ASN A 66 0.04 -37.64 -10.48
C ASN A 66 -0.44 -39.08 -10.36
N PRO A 67 -0.66 -39.72 -9.19
CA PRO A 67 -1.38 -40.98 -9.16
C PRO A 67 -2.85 -40.82 -9.53
N PHE A 68 -3.57 -39.72 -9.31
CA PHE A 68 -4.92 -39.60 -9.88
C PHE A 68 -4.90 -39.61 -11.42
N VAL A 69 -3.94 -38.90 -12.01
CA VAL A 69 -3.71 -38.77 -13.46
C VAL A 69 -3.07 -40.04 -14.05
N VAL A 70 -2.10 -40.65 -13.38
CA VAL A 70 -1.40 -41.90 -13.73
C VAL A 70 -2.30 -43.10 -13.45
N CYS A 71 -3.10 -43.14 -12.39
CA CYS A 71 -4.14 -44.14 -12.19
C CYS A 71 -5.25 -43.97 -13.25
N LEU A 72 -5.61 -42.75 -13.64
CA LEU A 72 -6.46 -42.56 -14.84
C LEU A 72 -5.78 -43.13 -16.09
N PHE A 73 -4.47 -42.92 -16.32
CA PHE A 73 -3.76 -43.50 -17.47
C PHE A 73 -3.57 -45.02 -17.41
N VAL A 74 -3.34 -45.58 -16.22
CA VAL A 74 -3.00 -46.99 -16.00
C VAL A 74 -4.26 -47.84 -15.91
N PHE A 75 -5.30 -47.37 -15.21
CA PHE A 75 -6.55 -48.11 -15.02
C PHE A 75 -7.61 -47.80 -16.08
N VAL A 76 -7.64 -46.59 -16.65
CA VAL A 76 -8.56 -46.27 -17.75
C VAL A 76 -7.78 -46.33 -19.06
N ARG A 77 -7.70 -47.54 -19.64
CA ARG A 77 -7.06 -47.82 -20.94
C ARG A 77 -7.60 -46.93 -22.10
N ARG A 78 -8.79 -46.32 -21.91
CA ARG A 78 -9.35 -45.31 -22.82
C ARG A 78 -8.66 -43.95 -22.76
N ILE A 79 -7.89 -43.62 -21.71
CA ILE A 79 -7.29 -42.28 -21.49
C ILE A 79 -5.89 -42.11 -22.11
N SER A 80 -5.42 -43.05 -22.95
CA SER A 80 -4.19 -42.87 -23.74
C SER A 80 -4.37 -41.85 -24.89
N PHE A 81 -4.75 -40.62 -24.57
CA PHE A 81 -4.86 -39.53 -25.54
C PHE A 81 -3.51 -38.86 -25.71
N SER A 82 -3.17 -38.52 -26.94
CA SER A 82 -1.82 -38.06 -27.26
C SER A 82 -1.43 -36.69 -26.69
N ASN A 83 -2.37 -36.00 -26.03
CA ASN A 83 -2.21 -34.66 -25.45
C ASN A 83 -2.27 -34.65 -23.93
N SER A 84 -2.25 -35.83 -23.30
CA SER A 84 -2.54 -35.96 -21.90
C SER A 84 -1.46 -35.35 -20.98
N CYS A 85 -0.24 -35.22 -21.52
CA CYS A 85 0.84 -34.41 -20.94
C CYS A 85 0.45 -32.94 -20.68
N LEU A 86 -0.54 -32.39 -21.40
CA LEU A 86 -1.03 -31.01 -21.20
C LEU A 86 -1.76 -30.80 -19.85
N ALA A 87 -2.37 -31.84 -19.28
CA ALA A 87 -3.02 -31.72 -17.96
C ALA A 87 -2.00 -31.33 -16.88
N SER A 88 -0.79 -31.91 -16.92
CA SER A 88 0.32 -31.52 -16.04
C SER A 88 0.73 -30.06 -16.28
N ILE A 89 0.79 -29.63 -17.55
CA ILE A 89 1.13 -28.25 -17.90
C ILE A 89 0.11 -27.26 -17.34
N PHE A 90 -1.20 -27.53 -17.48
CA PHE A 90 -2.25 -26.67 -16.96
C PHE A 90 -2.30 -26.65 -15.44
N TYR A 91 -1.98 -27.76 -14.76
CA TYR A 91 -1.79 -27.80 -13.32
C TYR A 91 -0.67 -26.84 -12.87
N TYR A 92 0.51 -26.90 -13.49
CA TYR A 92 1.57 -25.95 -13.18
C TYR A 92 1.25 -24.53 -13.58
N ALA A 93 0.53 -24.33 -14.68
CA ALA A 93 0.05 -23.01 -15.06
C ALA A 93 -0.86 -22.43 -13.97
N ALA A 94 -1.78 -23.22 -13.42
CA ALA A 94 -2.62 -22.82 -12.29
C ALA A 94 -1.78 -22.46 -11.05
N MET A 95 -0.82 -23.32 -10.70
CA MET A 95 0.04 -23.14 -9.52
C MET A 95 1.03 -21.98 -9.65
N LEU A 96 1.59 -21.73 -10.84
CA LEU A 96 2.60 -20.69 -11.07
C LEU A 96 1.96 -19.34 -11.37
N LEU A 97 0.94 -19.32 -12.23
CA LEU A 97 0.44 -18.07 -12.81
C LEU A 97 -0.67 -17.46 -11.94
N LEU A 98 -1.56 -18.28 -11.36
CA LEU A 98 -2.72 -17.77 -10.61
C LEU A 98 -2.56 -17.87 -9.08
N SER A 99 -1.93 -18.91 -8.56
CA SER A 99 -1.65 -19.08 -7.12
C SER A 99 -0.28 -18.48 -6.79
N LEU A 100 -0.18 -17.14 -6.78
CA LEU A 100 1.05 -16.49 -6.32
C LEU A 100 1.32 -16.81 -4.85
N ASP A 101 0.26 -16.88 -4.05
CA ASP A 101 0.30 -17.21 -2.61
C ASP A 101 -0.07 -18.69 -2.42
N THR A 102 0.35 -19.29 -1.31
CA THR A 102 0.14 -20.73 -1.03
C THR A 102 -1.19 -21.02 -0.36
N THR A 103 -2.02 -20.01 -0.16
CA THR A 103 -3.30 -20.09 0.54
C THR A 103 -4.28 -21.04 -0.17
N ALA A 104 -5.13 -21.72 0.62
CA ALA A 104 -6.16 -22.59 0.05
C ALA A 104 -7.12 -21.81 -0.86
N GLY A 105 -7.52 -20.61 -0.45
CA GLY A 105 -8.42 -19.73 -1.21
C GLY A 105 -7.87 -19.31 -2.56
N SER A 106 -6.60 -18.88 -2.62
CA SER A 106 -5.96 -18.51 -3.89
C SER A 106 -5.88 -19.68 -4.87
N ARG A 107 -5.64 -20.89 -4.38
CA ARG A 107 -5.59 -22.11 -5.19
C ARG A 107 -6.94 -22.55 -5.72
N LEU A 108 -7.98 -22.46 -4.91
CA LEU A 108 -9.34 -22.75 -5.37
C LEU A 108 -9.78 -21.76 -6.45
N LEU A 109 -9.53 -20.46 -6.22
CA LEU A 109 -9.81 -19.42 -7.20
C LEU A 109 -8.99 -19.62 -8.48
N ALA A 110 -7.72 -19.96 -8.35
CA ALA A 110 -6.83 -20.31 -9.45
C ALA A 110 -7.37 -21.51 -10.24
N ALA A 111 -7.73 -22.60 -9.56
CA ALA A 111 -8.28 -23.82 -10.16
C ALA A 111 -9.56 -23.52 -10.96
N ALA A 112 -10.49 -22.79 -10.36
CA ALA A 112 -11.74 -22.38 -11.01
C ALA A 112 -11.47 -21.50 -12.23
N SER A 113 -10.63 -20.47 -12.08
CA SER A 113 -10.32 -19.52 -13.14
C SER A 113 -9.54 -20.15 -14.30
N VAL A 114 -8.59 -21.07 -14.04
CA VAL A 114 -7.89 -21.84 -15.10
C VAL A 114 -8.91 -22.65 -15.87
N THR A 115 -9.75 -23.41 -15.17
CA THR A 115 -10.71 -24.34 -15.77
C THR A 115 -11.69 -23.59 -16.67
N GLY A 116 -12.34 -22.54 -16.14
CA GLY A 116 -13.29 -21.74 -16.91
C GLY A 116 -12.65 -21.05 -18.10
N SER A 117 -11.46 -20.45 -17.92
CA SER A 117 -10.76 -19.78 -19.02
C SER A 117 -10.32 -20.76 -20.11
N LEU A 118 -9.86 -21.94 -19.71
CA LEU A 118 -9.50 -23.02 -20.63
C LEU A 118 -10.71 -23.43 -21.46
N TRP A 119 -11.87 -23.63 -20.83
CA TRP A 119 -13.11 -23.99 -21.50
C TRP A 119 -13.54 -22.96 -22.54
N VAL A 120 -13.50 -21.66 -22.20
CA VAL A 120 -13.81 -20.57 -23.14
C VAL A 120 -12.94 -20.66 -24.39
N GLY A 121 -11.63 -20.80 -24.23
CA GLY A 121 -10.69 -20.91 -25.35
C GLY A 121 -10.91 -22.16 -26.21
N VAL A 122 -11.15 -23.31 -25.59
CA VAL A 122 -11.37 -24.59 -26.29
C VAL A 122 -12.69 -24.60 -27.05
N ILE A 123 -13.78 -24.13 -26.43
CA ILE A 123 -15.10 -24.04 -27.09
C ILE A 123 -15.03 -23.08 -28.27
N SER A 124 -14.35 -21.94 -28.12
CA SER A 124 -14.12 -20.99 -29.20
C SER A 124 -13.33 -21.60 -30.36
N ALA A 125 -12.29 -22.39 -30.07
CA ALA A 125 -11.54 -23.11 -31.09
C ALA A 125 -12.41 -24.16 -31.80
N GLY A 126 -13.24 -24.91 -31.06
CA GLY A 126 -14.19 -25.88 -31.63
C GLY A 126 -15.19 -25.23 -32.58
N ALA A 127 -15.72 -24.06 -32.22
CA ALA A 127 -16.60 -23.28 -33.09
C ALA A 127 -15.90 -22.81 -34.37
N VAL A 128 -14.69 -22.24 -34.26
CA VAL A 128 -13.89 -21.79 -35.42
C VAL A 128 -13.58 -22.94 -36.37
N VAL A 129 -13.17 -24.09 -35.85
CA VAL A 129 -12.87 -25.26 -36.67
C VAL A 129 -14.13 -25.79 -37.36
N SER A 130 -15.27 -25.80 -36.66
CA SER A 130 -16.55 -26.23 -37.24
C SER A 130 -16.98 -25.33 -38.41
N LEU A 131 -16.81 -24.00 -38.26
CA LEU A 131 -17.06 -23.03 -39.34
C LEU A 131 -16.10 -23.21 -40.52
N ALA A 132 -14.82 -23.47 -40.25
CA ALA A 132 -13.82 -23.69 -41.30
C ALA A 132 -14.08 -24.95 -42.14
N HIS A 133 -14.84 -25.91 -41.64
CA HIS A 133 -15.22 -27.12 -42.38
C HIS A 133 -16.46 -26.95 -43.29
N ALA A 134 -17.30 -25.95 -43.04
CA ALA A 134 -18.52 -25.71 -43.83
C ALA A 134 -18.29 -25.58 -45.35
N PRO A 135 -17.25 -24.90 -45.87
CA PRO A 135 -17.08 -24.69 -47.31
C PRO A 135 -16.54 -25.90 -48.09
N GLY A 136 -16.16 -27.01 -47.44
CA GLY A 136 -15.71 -28.26 -48.10
C GLY A 136 -14.36 -28.22 -48.82
N MET A 137 -14.01 -27.11 -49.48
CA MET A 137 -12.75 -26.86 -50.19
C MET A 137 -11.93 -25.79 -49.45
N ALA A 138 -10.60 -25.93 -49.40
CA ALA A 138 -9.67 -24.99 -48.74
C ALA A 138 -9.80 -24.83 -47.20
N TYR A 139 -10.11 -25.93 -46.49
CA TYR A 139 -10.21 -25.98 -45.01
C TYR A 139 -9.08 -25.22 -44.29
N THR A 140 -7.82 -25.46 -44.65
CA THR A 140 -6.66 -24.82 -44.01
C THR A 140 -6.70 -23.29 -44.12
N THR A 141 -7.08 -22.77 -45.29
CA THR A 141 -7.17 -21.33 -45.53
C THR A 141 -8.29 -20.71 -44.71
N PHE A 142 -9.49 -21.31 -44.72
CA PHE A 142 -10.60 -20.85 -43.91
C PHE A 142 -10.30 -20.95 -42.41
N LEU A 143 -9.61 -22.01 -41.99
CA LEU A 143 -9.16 -22.16 -40.62
C LEU A 143 -8.23 -21.01 -40.23
N CYS A 144 -7.22 -20.67 -41.02
CA CYS A 144 -6.34 -19.54 -40.77
C CYS A 144 -7.14 -18.21 -40.67
N VAL A 145 -8.02 -17.93 -41.63
CA VAL A 145 -8.81 -16.68 -41.65
C VAL A 145 -9.71 -16.56 -40.43
N PHE A 146 -10.54 -17.58 -40.14
CA PHE A 146 -11.46 -17.54 -38.99
C PHE A 146 -10.71 -17.55 -37.66
N SER A 147 -9.54 -18.20 -37.59
CA SER A 147 -8.68 -18.14 -36.39
C SER A 147 -8.18 -16.73 -36.13
N CYS A 148 -7.66 -16.06 -37.16
CA CYS A 148 -7.17 -14.68 -37.04
C CYS A 148 -8.28 -13.73 -36.57
N LEU A 149 -9.51 -13.91 -37.08
CA LEU A 149 -10.68 -13.11 -36.67
C LEU A 149 -11.07 -13.38 -35.21
N ALA A 150 -11.17 -14.65 -34.80
CA ALA A 150 -11.49 -15.02 -33.42
C ALA A 150 -10.42 -14.52 -32.43
N LEU A 151 -9.14 -14.53 -32.85
CA LEU A 151 -8.03 -14.04 -32.04
C LEU A 151 -8.12 -12.54 -31.74
N ILE A 152 -8.76 -11.70 -32.58
CA ILE A 152 -8.90 -10.25 -32.28
C ILE A 152 -9.54 -10.06 -30.89
N MET A 153 -10.61 -10.80 -30.61
CA MET A 153 -11.35 -10.73 -29.36
C MET A 153 -10.52 -11.26 -28.17
N LEU A 154 -9.85 -12.40 -28.35
CA LEU A 154 -9.02 -13.01 -27.31
C LEU A 154 -7.74 -12.21 -27.04
N CYS A 155 -7.16 -11.55 -28.05
CA CYS A 155 -6.00 -10.68 -27.92
C CYS A 155 -6.36 -9.37 -27.24
N ALA A 156 -7.54 -8.79 -27.55
CA ALA A 156 -8.05 -7.63 -26.84
C ALA A 156 -8.32 -7.94 -25.36
N LEU A 157 -8.79 -9.16 -25.05
CA LEU A 157 -8.86 -9.66 -23.68
C LEU A 157 -7.47 -9.78 -23.04
N ARG A 158 -6.48 -10.32 -23.75
CA ARG A 158 -5.11 -10.43 -23.22
C ARG A 158 -4.47 -9.07 -22.93
N ALA A 159 -4.80 -8.06 -23.72
CA ALA A 159 -4.35 -6.68 -23.54
C ALA A 159 -4.85 -6.05 -22.23
N SER A 160 -5.97 -6.54 -21.67
CA SER A 160 -6.44 -6.13 -20.33
C SER A 160 -5.59 -6.69 -19.17
N ALA A 161 -4.55 -7.46 -19.47
CA ALA A 161 -3.65 -8.12 -18.52
C ALA A 161 -4.34 -9.12 -17.57
N THR A 162 -5.53 -9.62 -17.91
CA THR A 162 -6.16 -10.70 -17.14
C THR A 162 -5.48 -12.04 -17.44
N LEU A 163 -5.13 -12.76 -16.39
CA LEU A 163 -4.41 -14.02 -16.54
C LEU A 163 -5.29 -15.14 -17.10
N GLY A 164 -6.60 -15.09 -16.83
CA GLY A 164 -7.59 -15.94 -17.49
C GLY A 164 -7.57 -15.79 -19.01
N ALA A 165 -7.41 -14.57 -19.53
CA ALA A 165 -7.30 -14.36 -20.98
C ALA A 165 -6.05 -15.03 -21.56
N LEU A 166 -4.92 -15.06 -20.83
CA LEU A 166 -3.71 -15.79 -21.27
C LEU A 166 -4.01 -17.29 -21.43
N ILE A 167 -4.70 -17.90 -20.47
CA ILE A 167 -5.06 -19.33 -20.50
C ILE A 167 -6.06 -19.62 -21.62
N ALA A 168 -7.05 -18.75 -21.82
CA ALA A 168 -8.02 -18.89 -22.91
C ALA A 168 -7.35 -18.79 -24.29
N ASN A 169 -6.42 -17.85 -24.47
CA ASN A 169 -5.63 -17.76 -25.71
C ASN A 169 -4.80 -19.04 -25.91
N LEU A 170 -4.09 -19.49 -24.87
CA LEU A 170 -3.27 -20.69 -24.94
C LEU A 170 -4.08 -21.93 -25.33
N SER A 171 -5.21 -22.15 -24.66
CA SER A 171 -6.06 -23.31 -24.92
C SER A 171 -6.70 -23.23 -26.30
N PHE A 172 -7.08 -22.03 -26.76
CA PHE A 172 -7.57 -21.78 -28.12
C PHE A 172 -6.54 -22.23 -29.17
N GLY A 173 -5.29 -21.77 -29.10
CA GLY A 173 -4.28 -22.15 -30.09
C GLY A 173 -3.89 -23.62 -30.07
N ILE A 174 -3.75 -24.21 -28.88
CA ILE A 174 -3.42 -25.64 -28.77
C ILE A 174 -4.57 -26.51 -29.31
N ALA A 175 -5.81 -26.18 -28.97
CA ALA A 175 -6.99 -26.88 -29.48
C ALA A 175 -7.06 -26.78 -31.00
N LEU A 176 -6.77 -25.61 -31.57
CA LEU A 176 -6.82 -25.36 -33.01
C LEU A 176 -5.77 -26.16 -33.80
N VAL A 177 -4.52 -26.19 -33.33
CA VAL A 177 -3.46 -27.00 -33.97
C VAL A 177 -3.75 -28.49 -33.84
N THR A 178 -4.35 -28.93 -32.72
CA THR A 178 -4.75 -30.33 -32.55
C THR A 178 -5.93 -30.70 -33.47
N ALA A 179 -6.88 -29.78 -33.60
CA ALA A 179 -8.10 -29.93 -34.38
C ALA A 179 -7.84 -30.12 -35.87
N GLN A 180 -6.77 -29.51 -36.40
CA GLN A 180 -6.35 -29.64 -37.80
C GLN A 180 -6.26 -31.09 -38.29
N PHE A 181 -6.01 -32.05 -37.39
CA PHE A 181 -5.84 -33.45 -37.73
C PHE A 181 -7.03 -34.34 -37.34
N SER A 182 -8.14 -33.74 -36.88
CA SER A 182 -9.28 -34.45 -36.32
C SER A 182 -10.52 -34.24 -37.18
N TRP A 183 -10.70 -35.10 -38.19
CA TRP A 183 -11.89 -35.16 -39.03
C TRP A 183 -12.45 -36.59 -39.05
N PRO A 184 -13.77 -36.83 -39.07
CA PRO A 184 -14.94 -35.93 -39.19
C PRO A 184 -15.25 -35.02 -37.98
N GLY A 185 -16.08 -33.98 -38.15
CA GLY A 185 -16.37 -32.97 -37.11
C GLY A 185 -16.92 -33.49 -35.78
N HIS A 186 -17.68 -34.60 -35.76
CA HIS A 186 -18.08 -35.24 -34.50
C HIS A 186 -16.87 -35.81 -33.74
N THR A 187 -15.86 -36.28 -34.46
CA THR A 187 -14.61 -36.79 -33.89
C THR A 187 -13.80 -35.65 -33.28
N LEU A 188 -13.83 -34.45 -33.86
CA LEU A 188 -13.23 -33.25 -33.27
C LEU A 188 -13.83 -32.93 -31.90
N TRP A 189 -15.15 -32.78 -31.81
CA TRP A 189 -15.81 -32.41 -30.57
C TRP A 189 -15.60 -33.47 -29.49
N TYR A 190 -15.77 -34.75 -29.84
CA TYR A 190 -15.62 -35.84 -28.89
C TYR A 190 -14.15 -36.08 -28.49
N LYS A 191 -13.20 -36.17 -29.43
CA LYS A 191 -11.81 -36.55 -29.13
C LYS A 191 -10.90 -35.39 -28.76
N VAL A 192 -11.21 -34.16 -29.19
CA VAL A 192 -10.40 -32.97 -28.89
C VAL A 192 -11.09 -32.13 -27.84
N ILE A 193 -12.24 -31.54 -28.15
CA ILE A 193 -12.85 -30.53 -27.29
C ILE A 193 -13.24 -31.10 -25.92
N VAL A 194 -14.04 -32.17 -25.87
CA VAL A 194 -14.46 -32.80 -24.60
C VAL A 194 -13.24 -33.23 -23.77
N HIS A 195 -12.21 -33.77 -24.41
CA HIS A 195 -10.97 -34.18 -23.72
C HIS A 195 -10.22 -32.99 -23.12
N PHE A 196 -10.19 -31.85 -23.82
CA PHE A 196 -9.61 -30.63 -23.26
C PHE A 196 -10.44 -30.09 -22.08
N LEU A 197 -11.78 -30.16 -22.15
CA LEU A 197 -12.65 -29.77 -21.04
C LEU A 197 -12.42 -30.65 -19.81
N GLU A 198 -12.34 -31.98 -20.01
CA GLU A 198 -12.01 -32.96 -18.97
C GLU A 198 -10.62 -32.74 -18.39
N MET A 199 -9.60 -32.49 -19.24
CA MET A 199 -8.24 -32.17 -18.77
C MET A 199 -8.22 -30.90 -17.91
N GLY A 200 -8.94 -29.86 -18.30
CA GLY A 200 -9.09 -28.64 -17.51
C GLY A 200 -9.73 -28.92 -16.16
N LEU A 201 -10.80 -29.72 -16.13
CA LEU A 201 -11.48 -30.12 -14.91
C LEU A 201 -10.56 -30.93 -13.99
N VAL A 202 -9.85 -31.93 -14.52
CA VAL A 202 -8.91 -32.76 -13.75
C VAL A 202 -7.77 -31.91 -13.19
N ALA A 203 -7.18 -31.01 -13.99
CA ALA A 203 -6.14 -30.10 -13.52
C ALA A 203 -6.66 -29.14 -12.44
N GLY A 204 -7.89 -28.62 -12.60
CA GLY A 204 -8.57 -27.79 -11.61
C GLY A 204 -8.82 -28.54 -10.30
N LEU A 205 -9.42 -29.73 -10.37
CA LEU A 205 -9.67 -30.57 -9.19
C LEU A 205 -8.37 -30.98 -8.48
N ALA A 206 -7.32 -31.31 -9.23
CA ALA A 206 -6.00 -31.59 -8.67
C ALA A 206 -5.41 -30.38 -7.93
N THR A 207 -5.56 -29.18 -8.50
CA THR A 207 -5.11 -27.93 -7.87
C THR A 207 -5.91 -27.62 -6.60
N ALA A 208 -7.24 -27.78 -6.66
CA ALA A 208 -8.12 -27.62 -5.52
C ALA A 208 -7.79 -28.62 -4.40
N PHE A 209 -7.61 -29.90 -4.75
CA PHE A 209 -7.24 -30.94 -3.80
C PHE A 209 -5.90 -30.64 -3.12
N ALA A 210 -4.89 -30.23 -3.89
CA ALA A 210 -3.59 -29.85 -3.36
C ALA A 210 -3.67 -28.63 -2.43
N GLY A 211 -4.55 -27.67 -2.70
CA GLY A 211 -4.79 -26.52 -1.83
C GLY A 211 -5.55 -26.87 -0.54
N LEU A 212 -6.48 -27.81 -0.60
CA LEU A 212 -7.38 -28.15 0.51
C LEU A 212 -6.79 -29.16 1.49
N PHE A 213 -6.12 -30.20 0.99
CA PHE A 213 -5.79 -31.37 1.81
C PHE A 213 -4.33 -31.42 2.25
N ILE A 214 -3.45 -30.60 1.65
CA ILE A 214 -2.01 -30.73 1.83
C ILE A 214 -1.49 -29.51 2.58
N VAL A 215 -1.44 -29.63 3.91
CA VAL A 215 -1.02 -28.55 4.82
C VAL A 215 -1.66 -27.22 4.40
N PRO A 216 -3.00 -27.13 4.41
CA PRO A 216 -3.68 -25.93 3.97
C PRO A 216 -3.26 -24.76 4.86
N THR A 217 -2.66 -23.74 4.25
CA THR A 217 -2.52 -22.43 4.89
C THR A 217 -3.76 -21.65 4.56
N LEU A 218 -4.46 -21.19 5.59
CA LEU A 218 -5.66 -20.38 5.41
C LEU A 218 -5.25 -18.92 5.24
N ALA A 219 -5.71 -18.28 4.17
CA ALA A 219 -5.59 -16.86 3.93
C ALA A 219 -6.18 -16.04 5.09
N ARG A 220 -7.19 -16.58 5.79
CA ARG A 220 -7.74 -15.95 7.02
C ARG A 220 -6.69 -15.84 8.14
N ASP A 221 -5.93 -16.90 8.38
CA ASP A 221 -4.91 -16.91 9.43
C ASP A 221 -3.73 -16.01 9.03
N GLU A 222 -3.26 -16.14 7.79
CA GLU A 222 -2.19 -15.30 7.25
C GLU A 222 -2.57 -13.81 7.22
N LEU A 223 -3.84 -13.50 6.92
CA LEU A 223 -4.37 -12.14 6.98
C LEU A 223 -4.28 -11.58 8.41
N ARG A 224 -4.71 -12.35 9.42
CA ARG A 224 -4.66 -11.94 10.83
C ARG A 224 -3.22 -11.71 11.28
N ASP A 225 -2.32 -12.62 10.94
CA ASP A 225 -0.90 -12.51 11.27
C ASP A 225 -0.24 -11.30 10.59
N CYS A 226 -0.54 -11.07 9.31
CA CYS A 226 -0.05 -9.93 8.55
C CYS A 226 -0.56 -8.60 9.13
N VAL A 227 -1.85 -8.51 9.48
CA VAL A 227 -2.43 -7.32 10.14
C VAL A 227 -1.80 -7.10 11.51
N ALA A 228 -1.68 -8.13 12.33
CA ALA A 228 -1.06 -8.02 13.66
C ALA A 228 0.42 -7.62 13.57
N GLN A 229 1.17 -8.17 12.60
CA GLN A 229 2.54 -7.78 12.35
C GLN A 229 2.64 -6.31 11.92
N THR A 230 1.82 -5.90 10.96
CA THR A 230 1.80 -4.50 10.48
C THR A 230 1.51 -3.53 11.63
N ILE A 231 0.53 -3.84 12.50
CA ILE A 231 0.19 -3.02 13.67
C ILE A 231 1.35 -2.99 14.69
N SER A 232 2.00 -4.14 14.94
CA SER A 232 3.13 -4.22 15.86
C SER A 232 4.35 -3.44 15.36
N GLU A 233 4.65 -3.51 14.07
CA GLU A 233 5.74 -2.75 13.44
C GLU A 233 5.43 -1.25 13.44
N LEU A 234 4.17 -0.88 13.21
CA LEU A 234 3.71 0.51 13.34
C LEU A 234 3.86 1.03 14.77
N GLY A 235 3.49 0.25 15.78
CA GLY A 235 3.72 0.62 17.19
C GLY A 235 5.20 0.82 17.53
N SER A 236 6.06 -0.04 16.97
CA SER A 236 7.53 0.07 17.12
C SER A 236 8.07 1.33 16.43
N SER A 237 7.53 1.65 15.25
CA SER A 237 7.82 2.85 14.48
C SER A 237 7.43 4.12 15.24
N ILE A 238 6.19 4.18 15.75
CA ILE A 238 5.67 5.28 16.58
C ILE A 238 6.52 5.49 17.83
N SER A 239 6.87 4.42 18.54
CA SER A 239 7.77 4.48 19.71
C SER A 239 9.16 4.99 19.33
N GLY A 240 9.69 4.56 18.19
CA GLY A 240 10.95 5.05 17.62
C GLY A 240 10.93 6.56 17.37
N TYR A 241 9.86 7.09 16.77
CA TYR A 241 9.73 8.54 16.56
C TYR A 241 9.65 9.28 17.89
N ALA A 242 8.82 8.83 18.82
CA ALA A 242 8.69 9.49 20.12
C ALA A 242 10.04 9.57 20.85
N SER A 243 10.87 8.53 20.76
CA SER A 243 12.22 8.54 21.35
C SER A 243 13.17 9.56 20.70
N ARG A 244 13.03 9.82 19.39
CA ARG A 244 13.83 10.81 18.66
C ARG A 244 13.36 12.24 18.87
N VAL A 245 12.05 12.45 18.91
CA VAL A 245 11.46 13.79 19.04
C VAL A 245 11.58 14.31 20.45
N PHE A 246 11.42 13.43 21.43
CA PHE A 246 11.33 13.81 22.84
C PHE A 246 12.53 13.32 23.64
N VAL A 247 13.75 13.50 23.11
CA VAL A 247 14.99 13.15 23.80
C VAL A 247 15.04 13.88 25.15
N PRO A 248 15.18 13.16 26.29
CA PRO A 248 15.41 13.80 27.57
C PRO A 248 16.69 14.63 27.50
N SER A 249 16.65 15.88 27.94
CA SER A 249 17.88 16.67 28.07
C SER A 249 18.72 16.06 29.20
N ASP A 250 19.91 15.55 28.89
CA ASP A 250 20.87 15.02 29.87
C ASP A 250 21.51 16.18 30.67
N ASP A 251 20.69 16.92 31.42
CA ASP A 251 21.14 18.03 32.29
C ASP A 251 22.00 17.53 33.48
N THR A 252 22.03 16.22 33.72
CA THR A 252 22.82 15.60 34.80
C THR A 252 24.29 15.39 34.45
N ALA A 253 24.67 15.43 33.16
CA ALA A 253 26.06 15.26 32.75
C ALA A 253 26.85 16.59 32.80
N SER A 254 26.26 17.72 32.36
CA SER A 254 26.98 19.00 32.27
C SER A 254 27.22 19.71 33.62
N THR A 255 26.45 19.36 34.66
CA THR A 255 26.66 19.88 36.02
C THR A 255 27.76 19.15 36.80
N ARG A 256 28.28 18.03 36.29
CA ARG A 256 29.34 17.26 36.96
C ARG A 256 30.75 17.65 36.51
N ASP A 257 30.94 18.02 35.24
CA ASP A 257 32.26 18.41 34.73
C ASP A 257 32.60 19.89 34.97
N SER A 258 31.63 20.72 35.33
CA SER A 258 31.87 22.15 35.62
C SER A 258 32.42 22.41 37.03
N LYS A 259 32.68 21.38 37.84
CA LYS A 259 33.23 21.52 39.20
C LYS A 259 34.68 21.06 39.37
N GLU A 260 35.34 20.50 38.36
CA GLU A 260 36.73 20.05 38.46
C GLU A 260 37.78 20.92 37.72
N ASP A 261 37.40 21.82 36.81
CA ASP A 261 38.38 22.62 36.03
C ASP A 261 38.45 24.12 36.38
N SER A 262 38.16 24.50 37.63
CA SER A 262 38.36 25.89 38.11
C SER A 262 39.81 26.23 38.51
N SER A 263 40.80 25.49 37.98
CA SER A 263 42.20 25.88 38.05
C SER A 263 42.99 25.46 36.81
N LEU A 264 42.95 26.25 35.74
CA LEU A 264 44.12 26.82 35.04
C LEU A 264 43.75 27.38 33.65
N HIS A 265 44.22 28.62 33.41
CA HIS A 265 44.54 29.24 32.11
C HIS A 265 43.43 29.86 31.25
N SER A 266 43.32 31.18 31.41
CA SER A 266 43.15 32.20 30.38
C SER A 266 43.39 31.71 28.93
N ARG A 267 42.33 31.65 28.14
CA ARG A 267 42.41 31.60 26.66
C ARG A 267 41.54 32.68 26.03
N LYS A 268 42.20 33.47 25.17
CA LYS A 268 41.68 34.52 24.28
C LYS A 268 40.69 33.94 23.25
N PRO A 269 39.79 34.76 22.67
CA PRO A 269 38.88 34.30 21.63
C PRO A 269 39.65 34.07 20.32
N TYR A 270 39.52 32.87 19.78
CA TYR A 270 40.03 32.50 18.46
C TYR A 270 38.93 32.74 17.42
N VAL A 271 39.14 33.71 16.55
CA VAL A 271 38.60 33.74 15.18
C VAL A 271 39.72 33.20 14.29
N SER A 272 39.47 32.11 13.56
CA SER A 272 40.31 31.71 12.44
C SER A 272 39.50 30.89 11.44
N TYR A 273 39.02 31.57 10.41
CA TYR A 273 38.80 30.97 9.10
C TYR A 273 40.18 30.54 8.57
N ARG A 274 40.38 29.24 8.36
CA ARG A 274 41.54 28.69 7.68
C ARG A 274 41.18 28.48 6.22
N GLY A 275 41.58 29.43 5.38
CA GLY A 275 41.64 29.23 3.94
C GLY A 275 42.64 28.12 3.62
N SER A 276 42.18 27.16 2.83
CA SER A 276 43.03 26.21 2.12
C SER A 276 43.39 26.86 0.80
N ASP A 277 44.64 27.32 0.66
CA ASP A 277 45.32 27.33 -0.63
C ASP A 277 46.85 27.43 -0.46
N GLY A 278 47.55 26.65 -1.27
CA GLY A 278 48.99 26.61 -1.48
C GLY A 278 49.40 25.22 -1.95
N GLY A 279 50.09 25.00 -3.08
CA GLY A 279 50.59 25.81 -4.20
C GLY A 279 50.69 24.83 -5.41
N ASN A 280 51.25 25.08 -6.59
CA ASN A 280 52.22 26.04 -7.10
C ASN A 280 52.15 25.97 -8.64
N GLY A 281 52.47 27.06 -9.35
CA GLY A 281 52.71 27.01 -10.80
C GLY A 281 52.87 28.34 -11.53
N LEU A 282 53.99 29.05 -11.26
CA LEU A 282 54.79 29.86 -12.20
C LEU A 282 54.19 31.08 -12.97
N HIS A 283 54.57 32.29 -12.49
CA HIS A 283 55.32 33.36 -13.19
C HIS A 283 54.69 34.16 -14.39
N PRO A 284 55.21 35.37 -14.76
CA PRO A 284 54.61 36.66 -14.36
C PRO A 284 54.34 37.65 -15.53
N ASN A 285 53.67 38.79 -15.23
CA ASN A 285 54.03 40.16 -15.65
C ASN A 285 53.05 41.15 -14.97
N ALA A 286 53.54 42.04 -14.09
CA ALA A 286 53.80 43.47 -14.36
C ALA A 286 52.53 44.22 -14.80
N VAL A 287 52.02 45.22 -14.07
CA VAL A 287 52.53 46.60 -14.05
C VAL A 287 51.69 47.43 -13.03
N VAL A 288 52.39 48.22 -12.21
CA VAL A 288 52.16 49.64 -11.78
C VAL A 288 50.73 50.21 -11.94
N GLY A 289 50.13 50.95 -10.99
CA GLY A 289 50.62 51.68 -9.83
C GLY A 289 49.46 52.22 -8.99
N THR A 290 49.72 52.70 -7.76
CA THR A 290 49.71 54.14 -7.37
C THR A 290 48.32 54.79 -7.45
N SER A 291 47.81 55.55 -6.49
CA SER A 291 48.38 56.22 -5.31
C SER A 291 47.28 57.15 -4.77
N ALA A 292 47.22 57.29 -3.44
CA ALA A 292 46.83 58.51 -2.69
C ALA A 292 45.39 59.07 -2.92
N ALA A 293 44.80 59.88 -2.04
CA ALA A 293 45.32 60.64 -0.91
C ALA A 293 44.17 60.99 0.07
N ALA A 294 44.56 61.23 1.33
CA ALA A 294 44.26 62.38 2.19
C ALA A 294 42.78 62.84 2.34
N GLN A 295 42.16 62.72 3.52
CA GLN A 295 42.28 63.66 4.67
C GLN A 295 41.43 64.92 4.47
N ASP A 296 40.28 65.05 5.16
CA ASP A 296 40.12 66.12 6.15
C ASP A 296 38.85 65.99 7.02
N GLN A 297 38.96 66.55 8.23
CA GLN A 297 37.94 66.67 9.29
C GLN A 297 36.96 67.83 9.02
N LYS A 298 35.68 67.71 9.45
CA LYS A 298 35.11 68.46 10.60
C LYS A 298 33.56 68.47 10.68
N THR A 299 33.10 68.12 11.88
CA THR A 299 32.01 68.70 12.70
C THR A 299 30.53 68.65 12.29
N ALA A 300 29.78 67.93 13.13
CA ALA A 300 28.54 68.31 13.85
C ALA A 300 27.19 68.40 13.10
N HIS A 301 26.28 67.44 13.37
CA HIS A 301 25.11 67.63 14.25
C HIS A 301 24.20 66.37 14.29
N LYS A 302 23.74 66.02 15.51
CA LYS A 302 22.42 65.48 15.89
C LYS A 302 21.83 64.22 15.20
N SER A 303 21.37 63.33 16.09
CA SER A 303 20.28 62.35 15.94
C SER A 303 20.66 60.97 15.37
N GLY A 304 20.38 59.92 16.14
CA GLY A 304 20.61 58.53 15.71
C GLY A 304 20.62 57.50 16.84
N SER A 305 19.66 57.57 17.75
CA SER A 305 19.22 56.37 18.48
C SER A 305 18.30 55.56 17.54
N ILE A 306 18.27 54.24 17.67
CA ILE A 306 17.57 53.25 16.81
C ILE A 306 18.40 52.78 15.60
N HIS A 307 19.45 52.00 15.82
CA HIS A 307 20.06 51.17 14.76
C HIS A 307 20.51 49.76 15.20
N MET A 308 20.31 49.36 16.47
CA MET A 308 20.65 48.01 16.94
C MET A 308 19.58 46.95 16.64
N CYS A 309 18.28 47.26 16.75
CA CYS A 309 17.23 46.24 16.51
C CYS A 309 17.14 45.77 15.05
N ALA A 310 17.45 46.62 14.07
CA ALA A 310 17.40 46.23 12.66
C ALA A 310 18.48 45.21 12.28
N ARG A 311 19.60 45.17 13.02
CA ARG A 311 20.74 44.28 12.72
C ARG A 311 20.52 42.85 13.20
N GLU A 312 19.80 42.66 14.32
CA GLU A 312 19.40 41.33 14.78
C GLU A 312 18.28 40.74 13.91
N GLU A 313 17.38 41.57 13.37
CA GLU A 313 16.30 41.13 12.47
C GLU A 313 16.85 40.63 11.11
N ASP A 314 17.87 41.32 10.58
CA ASP A 314 18.59 40.88 9.37
C ASP A 314 19.40 39.60 9.61
N GLN A 315 20.02 39.45 10.78
CA GLN A 315 20.78 38.25 11.17
C GLN A 315 19.86 37.01 11.25
N HIS A 316 18.68 37.16 11.87
CA HIS A 316 17.70 36.08 12.02
C HIS A 316 17.08 35.68 10.67
N ASP A 317 16.87 36.63 9.74
CA ASP A 317 16.41 36.33 8.39
C ASP A 317 17.53 35.72 7.53
N THR A 318 18.81 36.06 7.75
CA THR A 318 19.95 35.35 7.12
C THR A 318 20.12 33.93 7.63
N ASP A 319 20.03 33.69 8.94
CA ASP A 319 20.15 32.34 9.52
C ASP A 319 18.99 31.44 9.08
N PHE A 320 17.78 31.99 9.00
CA PHE A 320 16.64 31.24 8.48
C PHE A 320 16.70 31.04 6.94
N ARG A 321 17.27 31.99 6.18
CA ARG A 321 17.55 31.79 4.75
C ARG A 321 18.62 30.74 4.51
N GLN A 322 19.63 30.65 5.39
CA GLN A 322 20.65 29.62 5.40
C GLN A 322 20.00 28.26 5.71
N PHE A 323 19.24 28.16 6.80
CA PHE A 323 18.47 26.97 7.17
C PHE A 323 17.53 26.51 6.05
N LEU A 324 16.80 27.41 5.39
CA LEU A 324 15.95 27.05 4.26
C LEU A 324 16.78 26.63 3.05
N ARG A 325 17.92 27.26 2.78
CA ARG A 325 18.85 26.82 1.73
C ARG A 325 19.38 25.42 2.03
N ASP A 326 19.79 25.16 3.26
CA ASP A 326 20.31 23.87 3.71
C ASP A 326 19.20 22.79 3.71
N ALA A 327 17.96 23.14 4.11
CA ALA A 327 16.79 22.25 4.06
C ALA A 327 16.19 22.08 2.66
N SER A 328 16.60 22.91 1.69
CA SER A 328 16.19 22.81 0.28
C SER A 328 17.36 22.50 -0.65
N ASP A 329 18.55 22.25 -0.11
CA ASP A 329 19.71 21.77 -0.85
C ASP A 329 19.54 20.26 -1.06
N PRO A 330 19.30 19.79 -2.30
CA PRO A 330 19.20 18.37 -2.58
C PRO A 330 20.52 17.61 -2.35
N ARG A 331 21.64 18.32 -2.15
CA ARG A 331 22.98 17.76 -1.90
C ARG A 331 23.37 17.72 -0.43
N GLY A 332 22.65 18.41 0.45
CA GLY A 332 22.78 18.15 1.88
C GLY A 332 22.53 16.67 2.07
N ASP A 333 23.47 15.95 2.70
CA ASP A 333 23.40 14.52 2.97
C ASP A 333 22.22 14.20 3.92
N HIS A 334 20.99 14.43 3.48
CA HIS A 334 19.77 13.84 4.02
C HIS A 334 19.68 12.35 3.68
N ASN A 335 20.82 11.75 3.28
CA ASN A 335 20.98 10.34 3.17
C ASN A 335 20.70 9.76 4.57
N PRO A 336 19.57 9.05 4.78
CA PRO A 336 19.22 8.53 6.10
C PRO A 336 20.10 7.33 6.50
N CYS A 337 21.31 7.25 5.95
CA CYS A 337 22.26 6.17 6.09
C CYS A 337 23.23 6.35 7.28
N HIS A 338 23.23 7.49 7.98
CA HIS A 338 24.28 7.79 8.96
C HIS A 338 23.97 7.54 10.44
N ALA A 339 22.97 6.72 10.75
CA ALA A 339 22.92 6.07 12.06
C ALA A 339 22.59 4.59 11.90
N GLU A 340 23.58 3.71 12.04
CA GLU A 340 23.44 2.25 12.00
C GLU A 340 22.89 1.68 13.32
N SER A 341 21.84 2.29 13.89
CA SER A 341 21.00 1.53 14.82
C SER A 341 20.07 0.63 13.99
N PRO A 342 19.74 -0.60 14.42
CA PRO A 342 18.71 -1.41 13.76
C PRO A 342 17.34 -0.77 14.02
N TRP A 343 17.03 0.29 13.27
CA TRP A 343 15.83 1.10 13.49
C TRP A 343 14.56 0.38 13.06
N ALA A 344 13.47 0.71 13.73
CA ALA A 344 12.12 0.36 13.31
C ALA A 344 11.87 0.86 11.86
N PRO A 345 11.13 0.09 11.05
CA PRO A 345 10.77 0.52 9.70
C PRO A 345 9.99 1.84 9.73
N SER A 346 10.19 2.67 8.71
CA SER A 346 9.36 3.87 8.50
C SER A 346 7.88 3.45 8.42
N ALA A 347 6.96 4.25 8.97
CA ALA A 347 5.53 3.98 8.86
C ALA A 347 5.10 3.83 7.38
N SER A 348 5.70 4.63 6.49
CA SER A 348 5.47 4.54 5.04
C SER A 348 5.88 3.20 4.43
N ALA A 349 6.88 2.52 5.01
CA ALA A 349 7.40 1.24 4.55
C ALA A 349 6.45 0.06 4.83
N LEU A 350 5.40 0.27 5.63
CA LEU A 350 4.38 -0.74 5.95
C LEU A 350 3.29 -0.86 4.86
N ARG A 351 3.21 0.07 3.91
CA ARG A 351 2.21 0.05 2.82
C ARG A 351 2.20 -1.24 2.00
N PRO A 352 3.34 -1.85 1.61
CA PRO A 352 3.36 -3.13 0.91
C PRO A 352 2.74 -4.27 1.70
N GLN A 353 2.95 -4.33 3.02
CA GLN A 353 2.34 -5.34 3.89
C GLN A 353 0.83 -5.17 3.93
N LEU A 354 0.35 -3.93 4.03
CA LEU A 354 -1.09 -3.63 3.97
C LEU A 354 -1.73 -4.05 2.63
N LEU A 355 -1.04 -3.83 1.50
CA LEU A 355 -1.50 -4.30 0.19
C LEU A 355 -1.56 -5.82 0.10
N HIS A 356 -0.58 -6.49 0.71
CA HIS A 356 -0.59 -7.94 0.82
C HIS A 356 -1.78 -8.43 1.67
N ALA A 357 -2.04 -7.81 2.82
CA ALA A 357 -3.23 -8.10 3.63
C ALA A 357 -4.54 -7.89 2.86
N ARG A 358 -4.68 -6.79 2.10
CA ARG A 358 -5.86 -6.57 1.23
C ARG A 358 -6.02 -7.66 0.16
N ARG A 359 -4.93 -8.20 -0.36
CA ARG A 359 -4.96 -9.32 -1.29
C ARG A 359 -5.44 -10.60 -0.59
N LEU A 360 -4.88 -10.93 0.58
CA LEU A 360 -5.29 -12.08 1.39
C LEU A 360 -6.78 -12.04 1.76
N LEU A 361 -7.33 -10.84 1.96
CA LEU A 361 -8.78 -10.66 2.18
C LEU A 361 -9.62 -11.20 1.01
N SER A 362 -9.23 -10.93 -0.24
CA SER A 362 -9.94 -11.48 -1.41
C SER A 362 -9.76 -12.99 -1.54
N GLU A 363 -8.62 -13.52 -1.12
CA GLU A 363 -8.34 -14.96 -1.15
C GLU A 363 -9.14 -15.70 -0.06
N ALA A 364 -9.26 -15.11 1.13
CA ALA A 364 -10.06 -15.60 2.25
C ALA A 364 -11.57 -15.69 1.93
N GLN A 365 -12.08 -14.92 0.95
CA GLN A 365 -13.46 -15.04 0.47
C GLN A 365 -13.71 -16.34 -0.30
N ALA A 366 -12.68 -16.90 -0.94
CA ALA A 366 -12.76 -18.15 -1.68
C ALA A 366 -12.52 -19.38 -0.78
N GLU A 367 -12.21 -19.19 0.50
CA GLU A 367 -11.93 -20.28 1.43
C GLU A 367 -13.21 -20.88 2.02
N PRO A 368 -13.34 -22.23 2.02
CA PRO A 368 -14.44 -22.88 2.70
C PRO A 368 -14.44 -22.52 4.19
N GLN A 369 -15.60 -22.19 4.74
CA GLN A 369 -15.72 -21.76 6.14
C GLN A 369 -15.39 -22.89 7.12
N PHE A 370 -15.77 -24.13 6.78
CA PHE A 370 -15.51 -25.31 7.60
C PHE A 370 -14.02 -25.65 7.80
N LEU A 371 -13.11 -25.12 6.98
CA LEU A 371 -11.66 -25.31 7.20
C LEU A 371 -11.13 -24.40 8.31
N SER A 372 -11.79 -23.27 8.54
CA SER A 372 -11.40 -22.35 9.58
C SER A 372 -11.96 -22.81 10.92
N ALA A 373 -11.12 -22.78 11.95
CA ALA A 373 -11.61 -22.97 13.32
C ALA A 373 -12.57 -21.85 13.77
N TYR A 374 -12.54 -20.70 13.08
CA TYR A 374 -13.26 -19.48 13.46
C TYR A 374 -14.00 -18.86 12.27
N LEU A 375 -15.24 -18.41 12.48
CA LEU A 375 -15.96 -17.62 11.49
C LEU A 375 -15.45 -16.18 11.51
N MET A 376 -14.69 -15.82 10.48
CA MET A 376 -14.17 -14.48 10.28
C MET A 376 -15.09 -13.70 9.35
N GLN A 377 -15.75 -12.65 9.85
CA GLN A 377 -16.57 -11.78 9.00
C GLN A 377 -15.68 -10.83 8.20
N LEU A 378 -15.36 -11.21 6.97
CA LEU A 378 -14.39 -10.52 6.10
C LEU A 378 -14.74 -9.04 5.83
N GLY A 379 -16.02 -8.67 5.87
CA GLY A 379 -16.45 -7.28 5.74
C GLY A 379 -15.95 -6.38 6.86
N ASP A 380 -15.92 -6.86 8.10
CA ASP A 380 -15.42 -6.08 9.25
C ASP A 380 -13.89 -5.94 9.20
N TRP A 381 -13.19 -6.97 8.71
CA TRP A 381 -11.74 -6.93 8.50
C TRP A 381 -11.31 -5.98 7.38
N ALA A 382 -12.16 -5.75 6.36
CA ALA A 382 -11.93 -4.66 5.41
C ALA A 382 -11.89 -3.31 6.13
N GLY A 383 -12.81 -3.09 7.08
CA GLY A 383 -12.82 -1.91 7.95
C GLY A 383 -11.55 -1.77 8.80
N VAL A 384 -11.02 -2.88 9.34
CA VAL A 384 -9.73 -2.89 10.06
C VAL A 384 -8.58 -2.45 9.13
N LEU A 385 -8.51 -2.96 7.91
CA LEU A 385 -7.48 -2.59 6.94
C LEU A 385 -7.58 -1.12 6.52
N ASP A 386 -8.79 -0.59 6.39
CA ASP A 386 -9.01 0.83 6.06
C ASP A 386 -8.62 1.75 7.23
N ALA A 387 -9.00 1.39 8.46
CA ALA A 387 -8.58 2.09 9.67
C ALA A 387 -7.05 2.05 9.85
N LEU A 388 -6.42 0.90 9.61
CA LEU A 388 -4.97 0.74 9.64
C LEU A 388 -4.28 1.56 8.54
N SER A 389 -4.83 1.58 7.32
CA SER A 389 -4.35 2.44 6.23
C SER A 389 -4.37 3.92 6.63
N SER A 390 -5.44 4.35 7.29
CA SER A 390 -5.57 5.71 7.81
C SER A 390 -4.49 5.99 8.86
N LEU A 391 -4.35 5.12 9.86
CA LEU A 391 -3.35 5.27 10.93
C LEU A 391 -1.91 5.32 10.38
N ILE A 392 -1.55 4.43 9.45
CA ILE A 392 -0.24 4.43 8.77
C ILE A 392 -0.02 5.76 8.05
N THR A 393 -1.03 6.25 7.34
CA THR A 393 -0.93 7.50 6.57
C THR A 393 -0.74 8.72 7.48
N LYS A 394 -1.49 8.81 8.59
CA LYS A 394 -1.32 9.90 9.57
C LYS A 394 0.01 9.80 10.33
N SER A 395 0.48 8.58 10.62
CA SER A 395 1.78 8.34 11.27
C SER A 395 2.96 8.68 10.35
N ALA A 396 2.86 8.33 9.06
CA ALA A 396 3.84 8.72 8.04
C ALA A 396 3.86 10.24 7.82
N ALA A 397 2.69 10.89 7.82
CA ALA A 397 2.61 12.35 7.79
C ALA A 397 3.38 12.99 8.96
N LEU A 398 3.21 12.46 10.18
CA LEU A 398 3.97 12.90 11.34
C LEU A 398 5.47 12.63 11.21
N GLU A 399 5.87 11.39 10.88
CA GLU A 399 7.27 11.03 10.65
C GLU A 399 7.93 12.02 9.68
N SER A 400 7.26 12.27 8.56
CA SER A 400 7.78 13.15 7.53
C SER A 400 8.06 14.55 8.11
N VAL A 401 7.23 15.08 9.00
CA VAL A 401 7.43 16.43 9.56
C VAL A 401 8.63 16.48 10.50
N LEU A 402 8.94 15.35 11.11
CA LEU A 402 10.05 15.18 12.02
C LEU A 402 11.35 14.81 11.28
N GLU A 403 11.30 14.55 9.97
CA GLU A 403 12.50 14.37 9.14
C GLU A 403 13.26 15.71 9.03
N GLY A 404 14.37 15.79 9.74
CA GLY A 404 15.34 16.89 9.72
C GLY A 404 16.43 16.65 10.78
N ASP A 405 17.65 17.12 10.52
CA ASP A 405 18.79 16.91 11.42
C ASP A 405 18.68 17.72 12.72
N GLU A 406 17.87 18.77 12.71
CA GLU A 406 17.61 19.59 13.90
C GLU A 406 16.35 19.11 14.63
N PRO A 407 16.45 18.74 15.92
CA PRO A 407 15.28 18.45 16.74
C PRO A 407 14.44 19.73 16.89
N LEU A 408 13.35 19.82 16.13
CA LEU A 408 12.43 20.97 16.15
C LEU A 408 11.84 21.25 17.54
N LEU A 409 11.78 20.23 18.41
CA LEU A 409 11.20 20.26 19.74
C LEU A 409 12.25 19.90 20.82
N GLN A 410 13.27 20.74 20.99
CA GLN A 410 14.19 20.59 22.13
C GLN A 410 13.49 20.92 23.45
N ASP A 411 13.50 19.97 24.39
CA ASP A 411 12.84 20.03 25.72
C ASP A 411 13.12 21.36 26.44
N ARG A 412 14.41 21.72 26.55
CA ARG A 412 14.84 22.94 27.25
C ARG A 412 14.32 24.23 26.60
N ALA A 413 14.45 24.35 25.29
CA ALA A 413 14.00 25.55 24.57
C ALA A 413 12.48 25.69 24.65
N LEU A 414 11.76 24.58 24.49
CA LEU A 414 10.30 24.56 24.57
C LEU A 414 9.81 24.94 25.97
N ARG A 415 10.43 24.39 27.01
CA ARG A 415 10.09 24.66 28.40
C ARG A 415 10.37 26.11 28.80
N GLN A 416 11.50 26.67 28.36
CA GLN A 416 11.82 28.09 28.57
C GLN A 416 10.85 29.03 27.87
N LEU A 417 10.38 28.63 26.69
CA LEU A 417 9.50 29.43 25.85
C LEU A 417 8.03 29.37 26.32
N LEU A 418 7.53 28.19 26.67
CA LEU A 418 6.14 27.98 27.07
C LEU A 418 5.88 28.24 28.55
N GLY A 419 6.94 28.28 29.38
CA GLY A 419 6.84 28.33 30.84
C GLY A 419 6.29 27.05 31.49
N ARG A 420 5.93 26.05 30.68
CA ARG A 420 5.44 24.72 31.10
C ARG A 420 6.05 23.64 30.22
N ASP A 421 6.27 22.48 30.83
CA ASP A 421 6.75 21.31 30.11
C ASP A 421 5.56 20.56 29.52
N VAL A 422 5.44 20.59 28.19
CA VAL A 422 4.39 19.87 27.43
C VAL A 422 4.90 18.54 26.88
N LEU A 423 6.19 18.26 26.93
CA LEU A 423 6.72 17.01 26.35
C LEU A 423 6.29 15.74 27.12
N PRO A 424 6.09 15.75 28.45
CA PRO A 424 5.60 14.59 29.18
C PRO A 424 4.27 14.04 28.64
N ILE A 425 3.32 14.92 28.27
CA ILE A 425 2.04 14.45 27.73
C ILE A 425 2.23 13.82 26.36
N PHE A 426 3.04 14.39 25.46
CA PHE A 426 3.34 13.73 24.18
C PHE A 426 4.05 12.39 24.37
N ARG A 427 5.06 12.31 25.25
CA ARG A 427 5.75 11.06 25.58
C ARG A 427 4.76 10.00 26.08
N LEU A 428 3.84 10.38 26.97
CA LEU A 428 2.78 9.51 27.49
C LEU A 428 1.85 9.05 26.36
N LEU A 429 1.39 9.95 25.50
CA LEU A 429 0.52 9.65 24.37
C LEU A 429 1.14 8.65 23.40
N TYR A 430 2.39 8.87 22.97
CA TYR A 430 3.04 7.96 22.04
C TYR A 430 3.42 6.62 22.68
N ALA A 431 3.75 6.61 23.98
CA ALA A 431 3.92 5.36 24.72
C ALA A 431 2.60 4.58 24.77
N GLN A 432 1.48 5.25 25.01
CA GLN A 432 0.15 4.64 24.99
C GLN A 432 -0.24 4.15 23.59
N LEU A 433 0.01 4.93 22.53
CA LEU A 433 -0.22 4.51 21.14
C LEU A 433 0.56 3.24 20.79
N ALA A 434 1.86 3.19 21.14
CA ALA A 434 2.69 2.03 20.91
C ALA A 434 2.22 0.82 21.74
N ALA A 435 1.86 1.04 23.01
CA ALA A 435 1.32 0.00 23.89
C ALA A 435 -0.02 -0.56 23.37
N SER A 436 -0.94 0.32 22.92
CA SER A 436 -2.20 -0.08 22.30
C SER A 436 -1.96 -0.85 21.00
N CYS A 437 -1.02 -0.44 20.14
CA CYS A 437 -0.66 -1.21 18.95
C CYS A 437 -0.16 -2.62 19.32
N ALA A 438 0.72 -2.74 20.32
CA ALA A 438 1.19 -4.03 20.80
C ALA A 438 0.07 -4.89 21.42
N ALA A 439 -0.85 -4.26 22.17
CA ALA A 439 -2.02 -4.92 22.75
C ALA A 439 -3.00 -5.41 21.68
N ILE A 440 -3.31 -4.60 20.66
CA ILE A 440 -4.13 -4.99 19.51
C ILE A 440 -3.49 -6.14 18.75
N ALA A 441 -2.21 -6.03 18.40
CA ALA A 441 -1.49 -7.08 17.68
C ALA A 441 -1.50 -8.40 18.47
N LYS A 442 -1.29 -8.33 19.80
CA LYS A 442 -1.38 -9.48 20.70
C LYS A 442 -2.80 -10.03 20.78
N ALA A 443 -3.83 -9.19 20.85
CA ALA A 443 -5.23 -9.60 20.84
C ALA A 443 -5.58 -10.34 19.54
N ILE A 444 -5.23 -9.78 18.38
CA ILE A 444 -5.45 -10.41 17.07
C ILE A 444 -4.78 -11.78 16.97
N ARG A 445 -3.55 -11.94 17.49
CA ARG A 445 -2.83 -13.23 17.48
C ARG A 445 -3.35 -14.23 18.53
N SER A 446 -3.76 -13.75 19.70
CA SER A 446 -4.20 -14.61 20.81
C SER A 446 -5.66 -15.02 20.72
N ASP A 447 -6.46 -14.30 19.93
CA ASP A 447 -7.88 -14.60 19.79
C ASP A 447 -8.10 -15.96 19.12
N LYS A 448 -8.53 -16.91 19.95
CA LYS A 448 -8.93 -18.26 19.56
C LYS A 448 -10.45 -18.40 19.56
N GLY A 449 -11.19 -17.33 19.29
CA GLY A 449 -12.66 -17.30 19.21
C GLY A 449 -13.41 -17.61 20.52
N SER A 450 -12.71 -17.87 21.63
CA SER A 450 -13.31 -18.22 22.93
C SER A 450 -13.37 -17.05 23.91
N GLN A 451 -12.70 -15.94 23.61
CA GLN A 451 -12.70 -14.78 24.50
C GLN A 451 -13.98 -13.97 24.33
N ARG A 452 -14.62 -13.67 25.46
CA ARG A 452 -15.86 -12.87 25.47
C ARG A 452 -15.52 -11.44 25.06
N ALA A 453 -16.34 -10.85 24.18
CA ALA A 453 -16.23 -9.46 23.74
C ALA A 453 -16.00 -8.45 24.89
N GLY A 454 -16.52 -8.73 26.09
CA GLY A 454 -16.28 -7.93 27.30
C GLY A 454 -14.81 -7.82 27.72
N GLN A 455 -13.95 -8.81 27.44
CA GLN A 455 -12.52 -8.73 27.73
C GLN A 455 -11.81 -7.73 26.81
N TYR A 456 -12.20 -7.65 25.54
CA TYR A 456 -11.65 -6.68 24.60
C TYR A 456 -12.11 -5.26 24.93
N ALA A 457 -13.37 -5.08 25.35
CA ALA A 457 -13.86 -3.77 25.80
C ALA A 457 -13.09 -3.23 27.02
N LEU A 458 -12.66 -4.10 27.93
CA LEU A 458 -11.80 -3.72 29.06
C LEU A 458 -10.37 -3.37 28.62
N LEU A 459 -9.86 -4.02 27.57
CA LEU A 459 -8.52 -3.76 27.01
C LEU A 459 -8.46 -2.45 26.19
N PHE A 460 -9.55 -2.09 25.51
CA PHE A 460 -9.64 -0.92 24.61
C PHE A 460 -10.60 0.16 25.16
N GLY A 461 -10.59 0.37 26.48
CA GLY A 461 -11.47 1.33 27.15
C GLY A 461 -11.30 2.77 26.63
N PRO A 462 -12.23 3.69 26.93
CA PRO A 462 -12.29 5.05 26.36
C PRO A 462 -11.20 6.00 26.92
N SER A 463 -9.93 5.61 26.84
CA SER A 463 -8.81 6.44 27.29
C SER A 463 -8.54 7.62 26.37
N TRP A 464 -8.86 7.51 25.08
CA TRP A 464 -8.53 8.53 24.08
C TRP A 464 -9.21 9.88 24.35
N GLY A 465 -10.47 9.89 24.78
CA GLY A 465 -11.17 11.14 25.11
C GLY A 465 -10.55 11.86 26.31
N MET A 466 -10.09 11.12 27.32
CA MET A 466 -9.38 11.69 28.47
C MET A 466 -8.01 12.24 28.07
N LEU A 467 -7.28 11.49 27.25
CA LEU A 467 -5.96 11.88 26.73
C LEU A 467 -6.03 13.08 25.77
N GLU A 468 -7.08 13.16 24.95
CA GLU A 468 -7.37 14.32 24.10
C GLU A 468 -7.68 15.55 24.95
N PHE A 469 -8.53 15.41 25.98
CA PHE A 469 -8.82 16.49 26.90
C PHE A 469 -7.57 16.97 27.65
N GLU A 470 -6.72 16.04 28.13
CA GLU A 470 -5.48 16.36 28.84
C GLU A 470 -4.46 17.06 27.92
N LEU A 471 -4.33 16.58 26.67
CA LEU A 471 -3.51 17.23 25.64
C LEU A 471 -4.01 18.65 25.36
N ALA A 472 -5.32 18.81 25.14
CA ALA A 472 -5.94 20.11 24.88
C ALA A 472 -5.77 21.07 26.06
N ALA A 473 -5.99 20.62 27.30
CA ALA A 473 -5.82 21.41 28.50
C ALA A 473 -4.35 21.83 28.71
N THR A 474 -3.41 20.91 28.50
CA THR A 474 -1.98 21.17 28.62
C THR A 474 -1.49 22.17 27.57
N LEU A 475 -1.92 21.98 26.31
CA LEU A 475 -1.61 22.91 25.21
C LEU A 475 -2.24 24.29 25.46
N HIS A 476 -3.51 24.35 25.88
CA HIS A 476 -4.16 25.61 26.19
C HIS A 476 -3.38 26.38 27.27
N ALA A 477 -2.99 25.70 28.35
CA ALA A 477 -2.26 26.35 29.42
C ALA A 477 -0.84 26.76 29.02
N ALA A 478 -0.14 25.95 28.24
CA ALA A 478 1.20 26.25 27.73
C ALA A 478 1.18 27.41 26.71
N LEU A 479 0.21 27.44 25.80
CA LEU A 479 0.03 28.54 24.85
C LEU A 479 -0.34 29.82 25.57
N LYS A 480 -1.23 29.76 26.58
CA LYS A 480 -1.58 30.92 27.41
C LYS A 480 -0.33 31.46 28.12
N GLY A 481 0.48 30.59 28.70
CA GLY A 481 1.75 30.95 29.35
C GLY A 481 2.73 31.61 28.38
N TYR A 482 2.94 30.99 27.21
CA TYR A 482 3.74 31.55 26.12
C TYR A 482 3.29 32.96 25.75
N TRP A 483 1.99 33.16 25.52
CA TRP A 483 1.48 34.46 25.10
C TRP A 483 1.59 35.52 26.19
N GLN A 484 1.43 35.15 27.46
CA GLN A 484 1.63 36.06 28.58
C GLN A 484 3.10 36.48 28.68
N GLN A 485 4.03 35.52 28.59
CA GLN A 485 5.46 35.78 28.62
C GLN A 485 5.93 36.60 27.43
N TYR A 486 5.43 36.28 26.22
CA TYR A 486 5.72 37.02 25.00
C TYR A 486 5.28 38.49 25.13
N ARG A 487 4.05 38.75 25.59
CA ARG A 487 3.55 40.12 25.82
C ARG A 487 4.37 40.88 26.87
N ALA A 488 4.84 40.19 27.90
CA ALA A 488 5.63 40.82 28.96
C ALA A 488 7.06 41.16 28.49
N THR A 489 7.65 40.33 27.63
CA THR A 489 9.04 40.46 27.18
C THR A 489 9.19 41.35 25.95
N HIS A 490 8.17 41.44 25.12
CA HIS A 490 8.21 42.15 23.84
C HIS A 490 7.06 43.18 23.71
N PRO A 491 6.99 44.20 24.60
CA PRO A 491 5.97 45.24 24.50
C PRO A 491 6.20 46.06 23.23
N GLY A 492 5.37 45.81 22.20
CA GLY A 492 5.41 46.51 20.92
C GLY A 492 6.10 45.76 19.77
N ASP A 493 6.63 44.54 20.00
CA ASP A 493 7.27 43.78 18.94
C ASP A 493 6.26 42.98 18.09
N LEU A 494 6.58 42.81 16.81
CA LEU A 494 5.72 42.17 15.81
C LEU A 494 5.37 40.74 16.23
N TYR A 495 4.08 40.41 16.34
CA TYR A 495 3.64 39.07 16.75
C TYR A 495 4.09 38.01 15.73
N ARG A 496 5.13 37.27 16.10
CA ARG A 496 5.62 36.09 15.38
C ARG A 496 5.74 34.97 16.40
N PRO A 497 4.83 33.96 16.38
CA PRO A 497 5.02 32.79 17.21
C PRO A 497 6.36 32.15 16.86
N ALA A 498 7.18 31.87 17.89
CA ALA A 498 8.46 31.22 17.71
C ALA A 498 8.28 29.93 16.88
N LEU A 499 9.29 29.57 16.09
CA LEU A 499 9.23 28.40 15.21
C LEU A 499 8.82 27.14 15.99
N GLN A 500 9.29 27.00 17.23
CA GLN A 500 8.95 25.85 18.08
C GLN A 500 7.47 25.80 18.44
N VAL A 501 6.78 26.93 18.65
CA VAL A 501 5.33 26.94 18.94
C VAL A 501 4.53 26.49 17.73
N ARG A 502 4.95 26.91 16.53
CA ARG A 502 4.32 26.47 15.28
C ARG A 502 4.49 24.97 15.07
N ALA A 503 5.71 24.46 15.28
CA ALA A 503 5.99 23.04 15.22
C ALA A 503 5.18 22.26 16.27
N LEU A 504 5.08 22.75 17.50
CA LEU A 504 4.30 22.14 18.58
C LEU A 504 2.82 22.05 18.22
N LEU A 505 2.22 23.15 17.75
CA LEU A 505 0.82 23.19 17.35
C LEU A 505 0.52 22.22 16.21
N TYR A 506 1.44 22.14 15.26
CA TYR A 506 1.33 21.23 14.14
C TYR A 506 1.44 19.75 14.58
N VAL A 507 2.42 19.43 15.43
CA VAL A 507 2.58 18.09 16.02
C VAL A 507 1.37 17.73 16.88
N ALA A 508 0.80 18.67 17.63
CA ALA A 508 -0.43 18.48 18.38
C ALA A 508 -1.61 18.08 17.48
N THR A 509 -1.83 18.81 16.38
CA THR A 509 -2.91 18.48 15.43
C THR A 509 -2.72 17.09 14.84
N LEU A 510 -1.51 16.75 14.40
CA LEU A 510 -1.22 15.40 13.87
C LEU A 510 -1.39 14.32 14.93
N THR A 511 -0.99 14.58 16.17
CA THR A 511 -1.19 13.67 17.29
C THR A 511 -2.68 13.42 17.52
N ASN A 512 -3.52 14.47 17.46
CA ASN A 512 -4.97 14.30 17.56
C ASN A 512 -5.52 13.42 16.43
N GLY A 513 -5.10 13.69 15.20
CA GLY A 513 -5.50 12.86 14.05
C GLY A 513 -5.08 11.39 14.22
N ILE A 514 -3.87 11.13 14.72
CA ILE A 514 -3.37 9.77 15.01
C ILE A 514 -4.20 9.11 16.11
N MET A 515 -4.55 9.82 17.19
CA MET A 515 -5.42 9.30 18.25
C MET A 515 -6.81 8.94 17.72
N GLU A 516 -7.42 9.79 16.89
CA GLU A 516 -8.70 9.49 16.24
C GLU A 516 -8.62 8.24 15.34
N SER A 517 -7.55 8.11 14.55
CA SER A 517 -7.32 6.92 13.73
C SER A 517 -7.05 5.68 14.56
N MET A 518 -6.40 5.83 15.72
CA MET A 518 -6.17 4.73 16.65
C MET A 518 -7.47 4.27 17.30
N ALA A 519 -8.31 5.20 17.75
CA ALA A 519 -9.64 4.90 18.27
C ALA A 519 -10.50 4.21 17.19
N GLY A 520 -10.43 4.68 15.95
CA GLY A 520 -11.09 4.03 14.81
C GLY A 520 -10.57 2.61 14.55
N LEU A 521 -9.26 2.39 14.67
CA LEU A 521 -8.64 1.06 14.53
C LEU A 521 -9.05 0.13 15.68
N GLU A 522 -9.01 0.59 16.93
CA GLU A 522 -9.47 -0.16 18.10
C GLU A 522 -10.94 -0.56 17.95
N HIS A 523 -11.80 0.38 17.55
CA HIS A 523 -13.21 0.10 17.28
C HIS A 523 -13.39 -0.94 16.16
N ALA A 524 -12.71 -0.77 15.03
CA ALA A 524 -12.80 -1.71 13.91
C ALA A 524 -12.33 -3.12 14.31
N VAL A 525 -11.24 -3.22 15.08
CA VAL A 525 -10.74 -4.51 15.59
C VAL A 525 -11.71 -5.12 16.60
N MET A 526 -12.27 -4.32 17.52
CA MET A 526 -13.29 -4.79 18.46
C MET A 526 -14.53 -5.32 17.72
N VAL A 527 -15.02 -4.63 16.70
CA VAL A 527 -16.14 -5.08 15.88
C VAL A 527 -15.80 -6.38 15.15
N ALA A 528 -14.60 -6.47 14.57
CA ALA A 528 -14.15 -7.66 13.86
C ALA A 528 -13.96 -8.89 14.77
N LEU A 529 -13.41 -8.70 15.98
CA LEU A 529 -13.19 -9.77 16.97
C LEU A 529 -14.48 -10.16 17.71
N SER A 530 -15.37 -9.21 18.02
CA SER A 530 -16.62 -9.49 18.75
C SER A 530 -17.63 -10.30 17.95
N LYS A 531 -17.59 -10.19 16.61
CA LYS A 531 -18.44 -10.98 15.70
C LYS A 531 -17.83 -12.34 15.34
N GLN A 532 -16.65 -12.66 15.85
CA GLN A 532 -15.97 -13.91 15.56
C GLN A 532 -16.63 -15.05 16.36
N MET A 533 -17.45 -15.85 15.68
CA MET A 533 -18.15 -16.99 16.28
C MET A 533 -17.36 -18.29 16.09
N THR A 534 -17.34 -19.14 17.12
CA THR A 534 -16.84 -20.52 17.01
C THR A 534 -17.86 -21.38 16.27
N VAL A 535 -17.48 -21.95 15.13
CA VAL A 535 -18.35 -22.82 14.28
C VAL A 535 -18.90 -24.00 15.06
N PHE A 536 -18.04 -24.60 15.88
CA PHE A 536 -18.41 -25.74 16.71
C PHE A 536 -18.54 -25.24 18.15
N PRO A 537 -19.75 -25.15 18.73
CA PRO A 537 -19.87 -25.03 20.16
C PRO A 537 -19.17 -26.24 20.76
N LEU A 538 -18.01 -26.02 21.39
CA LEU A 538 -17.33 -27.07 22.13
C LEU A 538 -18.38 -27.70 23.06
N PRO A 539 -18.64 -29.01 22.96
CA PRO A 539 -19.62 -29.67 23.81
C PRO A 539 -19.25 -29.29 25.24
N HIS A 540 -20.18 -28.64 25.95
CA HIS A 540 -19.96 -28.01 27.26
C HIS A 540 -18.91 -28.81 28.01
N GLN A 541 -17.67 -28.29 28.00
CA GLN A 541 -16.59 -28.91 28.74
C GLN A 541 -17.04 -28.73 30.18
N ARG A 542 -17.65 -29.79 30.75
CA ARG A 542 -18.17 -29.84 32.12
C ARG A 542 -17.09 -29.19 32.95
N GLN A 543 -17.37 -27.96 33.38
CA GLN A 543 -16.45 -27.18 34.19
C GLN A 543 -16.22 -28.08 35.41
N PRO A 544 -15.00 -28.64 35.61
CA PRO A 544 -14.79 -29.59 36.68
C PRO A 544 -15.21 -28.91 37.97
N ASP A 545 -16.19 -29.53 38.63
CA ASP A 545 -16.97 -29.05 39.77
C ASP A 545 -16.30 -27.91 40.55
N GLN A 546 -16.79 -26.68 40.35
CA GLN A 546 -16.53 -25.57 41.27
C GLN A 546 -17.12 -25.83 42.68
N ASP A 547 -17.83 -26.95 42.87
CA ASP A 547 -18.35 -27.40 44.16
C ASP A 547 -17.27 -27.91 45.13
N VAL A 548 -16.01 -28.11 44.70
CA VAL A 548 -14.94 -28.58 45.60
C VAL A 548 -14.33 -27.45 46.44
N VAL A 549 -14.43 -26.18 46.03
CA VAL A 549 -13.91 -25.04 46.82
C VAL A 549 -14.97 -24.45 47.76
N ALA A 550 -16.26 -24.73 47.52
CA ALA A 550 -17.35 -24.29 48.40
C ALA A 550 -17.53 -25.16 49.66
N ARG A 551 -16.91 -26.35 49.74
CA ARG A 551 -17.07 -27.29 50.87
C ARG A 551 -16.01 -27.19 51.98
N SER A 552 -15.03 -26.30 51.88
CA SER A 552 -13.99 -26.12 52.93
C SER A 552 -14.24 -24.96 53.89
N SER A 553 -15.45 -24.38 53.93
CA SER A 553 -15.77 -23.21 54.77
C SER A 553 -16.89 -23.40 55.81
N GLU A 554 -17.35 -24.64 56.07
CA GLU A 554 -18.39 -24.89 57.09
C GLU A 554 -17.87 -25.72 58.28
N ALA A 555 -17.37 -25.00 59.28
CA ALA A 555 -17.32 -25.37 60.70
C ALA A 555 -17.20 -24.02 61.45
N ARG A 556 -17.94 -23.65 62.50
CA ARG A 556 -18.94 -24.25 63.40
C ARG A 556 -19.53 -23.02 64.17
N PRO A 557 -20.82 -22.96 64.54
CA PRO A 557 -21.39 -21.76 65.15
C PRO A 557 -21.26 -21.80 66.69
N GLU A 558 -20.72 -20.74 67.27
CA GLU A 558 -20.97 -20.35 68.66
C GLU A 558 -21.48 -18.90 68.66
N ALA A 559 -22.58 -18.67 69.39
CA ALA A 559 -23.23 -17.38 69.62
C ALA A 559 -22.84 -16.85 71.03
N PRO A 560 -23.36 -15.71 71.51
CA PRO A 560 -23.28 -14.35 70.97
C PRO A 560 -22.77 -13.33 72.04
N SER A 561 -22.25 -12.18 71.60
CA SER A 561 -22.16 -10.93 72.38
C SER A 561 -21.94 -9.80 71.37
N ASP A 562 -22.94 -8.98 71.06
CA ASP A 562 -23.36 -7.78 71.77
C ASP A 562 -22.36 -6.61 71.65
N ASP A 563 -22.92 -5.42 71.42
CA ASP A 563 -22.32 -4.09 71.21
C ASP A 563 -21.69 -3.72 69.84
N GLY A 564 -22.46 -2.93 69.08
CA GLY A 564 -22.16 -1.50 68.99
C GLY A 564 -21.49 -0.95 67.71
N SER A 565 -22.06 0.15 67.21
CA SER A 565 -21.46 1.20 66.36
C SER A 565 -21.30 0.87 64.86
N GLU A 566 -22.29 1.21 64.02
CA GLU A 566 -22.44 2.51 63.32
C GLU A 566 -21.32 2.86 62.32
N GLY A 567 -21.73 3.12 61.06
CA GLY A 567 -20.97 4.00 60.16
C GLY A 567 -20.75 3.56 58.71
N GLY A 568 -21.76 3.04 58.01
CA GLY A 568 -21.66 2.74 56.56
C GLY A 568 -22.72 3.47 55.74
N ARG A 569 -22.42 4.69 55.27
CA ARG A 569 -23.21 5.38 54.23
C ARG A 569 -23.02 4.67 52.89
N THR A 570 -24.11 4.22 52.28
CA THR A 570 -24.14 3.54 50.99
C THR A 570 -24.19 4.53 49.82
N LEU A 571 -23.52 4.13 48.74
CA LEU A 571 -23.33 4.78 47.44
C LEU A 571 -24.62 5.16 46.67
N ASP A 572 -25.80 4.96 47.26
CA ASP A 572 -27.09 5.20 46.63
C ASP A 572 -27.59 6.65 46.80
N GLU A 573 -27.13 7.37 47.84
CA GLU A 573 -27.51 8.78 48.03
C GLU A 573 -26.81 9.75 47.06
N ILE A 574 -25.65 9.37 46.50
CA ILE A 574 -24.93 10.21 45.51
C ILE A 574 -25.57 10.11 44.12
N ARG A 575 -26.25 9.01 43.81
CA ARG A 575 -26.89 8.79 42.48
C ARG A 575 -28.20 9.56 42.31
N LEU A 576 -28.96 9.75 43.39
CA LEU A 576 -30.24 10.47 43.32
C LEU A 576 -30.08 11.99 43.13
N ALA A 577 -28.92 12.56 43.44
CA ALA A 577 -28.66 13.99 43.26
C ALA A 577 -28.23 14.39 41.84
N LEU A 578 -27.89 13.44 40.95
CA LEU A 578 -27.43 13.75 39.59
C LEU A 578 -28.53 13.71 38.52
N ASP A 579 -29.66 13.04 38.77
CA ASP A 579 -30.74 12.89 37.77
C ASP A 579 -31.77 14.03 37.80
N GLU A 580 -31.84 14.83 38.87
CA GLU A 580 -32.80 15.95 38.96
C GLU A 580 -32.40 17.19 38.13
N ARG A 581 -31.19 17.25 37.56
CA ARG A 581 -30.72 18.42 36.81
C ARG A 581 -30.94 18.34 35.29
N SER A 582 -31.45 17.21 34.80
CA SER A 582 -31.53 16.92 33.36
C SER A 582 -32.90 17.16 32.72
N GLN A 583 -33.95 17.47 33.51
CA GLN A 583 -35.33 17.50 33.01
C GLN A 583 -35.99 18.90 32.94
N SER A 584 -35.26 20.00 33.18
CA SER A 584 -35.84 21.35 33.08
C SER A 584 -35.27 22.15 31.91
N LEU A 585 -35.63 21.81 30.65
CA LEU A 585 -35.56 22.72 29.48
C LEU A 585 -36.09 22.03 28.21
N ALA A 586 -37.41 21.78 28.13
CA ALA A 586 -38.08 21.48 26.86
C ALA A 586 -39.60 21.68 26.94
N THR A 587 -40.09 22.92 26.86
CA THR A 587 -41.50 23.20 26.55
C THR A 587 -41.63 24.51 25.78
N THR A 588 -42.61 24.55 24.86
CA THR A 588 -43.05 25.61 23.91
C THR A 588 -42.36 25.55 22.53
N SER A 589 -43.04 25.54 21.38
CA SER A 589 -44.45 25.71 21.04
C SER A 589 -44.72 25.15 19.63
N SER A 590 -45.82 24.42 19.45
CA SER A 590 -46.37 24.04 18.15
C SER A 590 -47.52 24.98 17.75
N SER A 591 -47.45 25.61 16.58
CA SER A 591 -48.64 26.19 15.93
C SER A 591 -48.59 25.96 14.42
N GLN A 592 -49.58 25.23 13.93
CA GLN A 592 -49.90 25.03 12.52
C GLN A 592 -50.47 26.33 11.91
N SER A 593 -50.15 26.60 10.64
CA SER A 593 -51.00 27.40 9.75
C SER A 593 -50.72 27.09 8.28
N GLU A 594 -51.80 27.02 7.50
CA GLU A 594 -51.89 26.61 6.10
C GLU A 594 -51.50 27.70 5.08
N ALA A 595 -51.13 27.22 3.89
CA ALA A 595 -50.96 27.76 2.51
C ALA A 595 -51.47 29.20 2.13
N PRO A 596 -50.99 29.86 1.03
CA PRO A 596 -51.13 29.36 -0.36
C PRO A 596 -50.02 29.70 -1.39
N ARG A 597 -50.24 29.16 -2.61
CA ARG A 597 -49.44 29.10 -3.85
C ARG A 597 -49.13 30.45 -4.52
N SER A 598 -47.93 30.65 -5.11
CA SER A 598 -47.59 30.66 -6.58
C SER A 598 -46.69 31.88 -6.93
N PRO A 599 -46.14 32.10 -8.15
CA PRO A 599 -45.45 31.21 -9.09
C PRO A 599 -44.06 31.75 -9.59
N ARG A 600 -43.27 30.83 -10.19
CA ARG A 600 -42.29 30.97 -11.30
C ARG A 600 -41.27 32.14 -11.33
N LEU A 601 -39.98 31.77 -11.41
CA LEU A 601 -39.11 32.16 -12.53
C LEU A 601 -37.99 31.13 -12.81
N ARG A 602 -37.89 30.78 -14.10
CA ARG A 602 -36.85 30.03 -14.86
C ARG A 602 -35.47 30.68 -14.66
N THR A 603 -34.27 30.11 -14.86
CA THR A 603 -33.67 28.94 -15.55
C THR A 603 -32.19 28.98 -15.09
N VAL A 604 -31.44 27.89 -14.92
CA VAL A 604 -30.50 27.34 -15.92
C VAL A 604 -30.23 25.87 -15.56
N SER A 605 -30.28 25.03 -16.60
CA SER A 605 -30.14 23.59 -16.58
C SER A 605 -28.70 23.11 -16.41
N LEU A 606 -28.44 22.23 -15.45
CA LEU A 606 -27.38 21.22 -15.56
C LEU A 606 -27.77 19.94 -14.81
N LYS A 607 -28.56 19.10 -15.48
CA LYS A 607 -28.86 17.72 -15.07
C LYS A 607 -28.64 16.78 -16.25
N ARG A 608 -27.51 16.08 -16.26
CA ARG A 608 -27.39 14.70 -16.78
C ARG A 608 -26.00 14.15 -16.50
N LEU A 609 -25.88 13.43 -15.39
CA LEU A 609 -25.21 12.13 -15.22
C LEU A 609 -24.98 11.89 -13.73
N MET A 610 -25.06 10.63 -13.32
CA MET A 610 -24.96 10.09 -11.95
C MET A 610 -26.29 9.86 -11.23
N ALA A 611 -26.95 8.77 -11.60
CA ALA A 611 -27.88 8.05 -10.75
C ALA A 611 -27.55 6.55 -10.80
N GLU A 612 -26.42 6.18 -10.18
CA GLU A 612 -26.20 4.84 -9.61
C GLU A 612 -25.63 5.06 -8.21
N ARG A 613 -26.48 4.89 -7.18
CA ARG A 613 -26.08 4.93 -5.77
C ARG A 613 -25.63 3.52 -5.35
N PRO A 614 -24.41 3.31 -4.81
CA PRO A 614 -24.06 2.03 -4.21
C PRO A 614 -24.68 1.88 -2.81
N LEU A 615 -25.03 0.64 -2.46
CA LEU A 615 -25.66 0.21 -1.19
C LEU A 615 -24.86 0.53 0.09
N GLN A 616 -23.62 1.02 -0.01
CA GLN A 616 -22.72 1.30 1.12
C GLN A 616 -23.21 2.46 2.03
N GLN A 617 -23.91 3.45 1.48
CA GLN A 617 -24.29 4.68 2.21
C GLN A 617 -25.41 4.47 3.25
N ARG A 618 -26.15 3.35 3.19
CA ARG A 618 -27.18 3.02 4.20
C ARG A 618 -26.60 2.37 5.47
N SER A 619 -25.41 1.78 5.39
CA SER A 619 -24.78 1.09 6.52
C SER A 619 -24.14 2.07 7.51
N SER A 620 -23.51 3.14 7.03
CA SER A 620 -22.82 4.14 7.86
C SER A 620 -23.79 4.97 8.72
N ARG A 621 -24.95 5.35 8.19
CA ARG A 621 -25.99 6.07 8.95
C ARG A 621 -26.63 5.26 10.08
N ALA A 622 -26.62 3.93 10.00
CA ALA A 622 -27.10 3.07 11.07
C ALA A 622 -26.06 2.93 12.20
N LEU A 623 -24.76 2.96 11.86
CA LEU A 623 -23.66 2.87 12.84
C LEU A 623 -23.48 4.16 13.64
N GLN A 624 -23.66 5.33 13.03
CA GLN A 624 -23.47 6.62 13.72
C GLN A 624 -24.59 6.92 14.73
N ARG A 625 -25.83 6.53 14.43
CA ARG A 625 -26.96 6.63 15.39
C ARG A 625 -26.77 5.75 16.64
N HIS A 626 -26.02 4.65 16.54
CA HIS A 626 -25.71 3.81 17.69
C HIS A 626 -24.56 4.35 18.56
N ALA A 627 -23.73 5.27 18.05
CA ALA A 627 -22.62 5.87 18.80
C ALA A 627 -23.06 7.07 19.66
N GLU A 628 -24.10 7.80 19.25
CA GLU A 628 -24.66 8.93 20.01
C GLU A 628 -25.57 8.48 21.17
N ASP A 629 -26.12 7.27 21.12
CA ASP A 629 -26.99 6.68 22.18
C ASP A 629 -26.20 6.04 23.37
N GLY A 630 -24.94 6.42 23.57
CA GLY A 630 -24.04 5.79 24.55
C GLY A 630 -24.29 6.17 26.01
N ALA A 631 -25.23 5.50 26.71
CA ALA A 631 -25.15 5.27 28.17
C ALA A 631 -26.07 4.16 28.73
N LEU A 632 -26.64 3.28 27.90
CA LEU A 632 -27.31 2.07 28.39
C LEU A 632 -26.68 0.85 27.72
N ILE A 633 -25.73 0.24 28.42
CA ILE A 633 -25.29 -1.13 28.12
C ILE A 633 -26.57 -1.98 28.12
N PRO A 634 -26.97 -2.62 27.01
CA PRO A 634 -28.10 -3.51 27.04
C PRO A 634 -27.74 -4.65 28.00
N ARG A 635 -28.47 -4.74 29.11
CA ARG A 635 -28.49 -5.93 29.96
C ARG A 635 -28.60 -7.12 29.01
N SER A 636 -27.65 -8.04 29.12
CA SER A 636 -27.63 -9.29 28.38
C SER A 636 -29.03 -9.90 28.38
N HIS A 637 -29.77 -9.73 27.28
CA HIS A 637 -30.87 -10.60 26.96
C HIS A 637 -30.21 -11.97 26.81
N THR A 638 -30.37 -12.79 27.84
CA THR A 638 -30.28 -14.24 27.72
C THR A 638 -31.24 -14.61 26.60
N VAL A 639 -30.70 -14.71 25.38
CA VAL A 639 -31.40 -15.36 24.28
C VAL A 639 -31.82 -16.72 24.85
N PRO A 640 -33.11 -17.06 24.86
CA PRO A 640 -33.54 -18.33 25.40
C PRO A 640 -32.82 -19.43 24.62
N ASP A 641 -31.98 -20.19 25.34
CA ASP A 641 -31.31 -21.37 24.84
C ASP A 641 -32.39 -22.31 24.24
N GLY A 642 -32.53 -22.32 22.91
CA GLY A 642 -33.38 -23.29 22.22
C GLY A 642 -34.29 -22.78 21.11
N ALA A 643 -34.37 -21.48 20.83
CA ALA A 643 -35.05 -21.04 19.60
C ALA A 643 -34.11 -21.23 18.40
N PRO A 644 -34.38 -22.15 17.44
CA PRO A 644 -33.56 -22.26 16.24
C PRO A 644 -33.57 -20.90 15.53
N PRO A 645 -32.42 -20.38 15.08
CA PRO A 645 -32.35 -19.09 14.42
C PRO A 645 -33.34 -19.05 13.26
N ALA A 646 -34.01 -17.92 13.10
CA ALA A 646 -35.05 -17.70 12.10
C ALA A 646 -34.58 -18.12 10.69
N GLY A 647 -35.03 -19.31 10.26
CA GLY A 647 -34.76 -19.91 8.96
C GLY A 647 -33.36 -20.55 8.83
N TRP A 648 -33.32 -21.78 8.33
CA TRP A 648 -32.08 -22.47 7.91
C TRP A 648 -31.42 -21.81 6.67
N TRP A 649 -32.14 -20.93 5.96
CA TRP A 649 -31.72 -20.34 4.69
C TRP A 649 -30.56 -19.35 4.80
N PRO A 650 -30.53 -18.38 5.73
CA PRO A 650 -29.39 -17.48 5.90
C PRO A 650 -28.13 -18.22 6.34
N TRP A 651 -28.27 -19.25 7.18
CA TRP A 651 -27.16 -20.12 7.58
C TRP A 651 -26.61 -20.90 6.37
N LEU A 652 -27.48 -21.55 5.59
CA LEU A 652 -27.07 -22.26 4.39
C LEU A 652 -26.41 -21.31 3.37
N TRP A 653 -26.96 -20.10 3.21
CA TRP A 653 -26.38 -19.11 2.31
C TRP A 653 -24.99 -18.69 2.77
N LEU A 654 -24.77 -18.52 4.08
CA LEU A 654 -23.45 -18.24 4.64
C LEU A 654 -22.46 -19.37 4.34
N GLU A 655 -22.90 -20.62 4.49
CA GLU A 655 -22.11 -21.83 4.21
C GLU A 655 -21.83 -22.05 2.71
N VAL A 656 -22.65 -21.49 1.81
CA VAL A 656 -22.51 -21.66 0.36
C VAL A 656 -21.89 -20.43 -0.31
N ALA A 657 -21.88 -19.26 0.33
CA ALA A 657 -21.43 -18.00 -0.27
C ALA A 657 -19.98 -18.04 -0.79
N TRP A 658 -19.10 -18.82 -0.17
CA TRP A 658 -17.71 -19.00 -0.62
C TRP A 658 -17.60 -19.71 -1.98
N LEU A 659 -18.63 -20.45 -2.41
CA LEU A 659 -18.68 -21.07 -3.74
C LEU A 659 -18.94 -20.05 -4.83
N LEU A 660 -19.55 -18.90 -4.53
CA LEU A 660 -19.90 -17.89 -5.54
C LEU A 660 -18.69 -17.40 -6.37
N PRO A 661 -17.54 -16.99 -5.78
CA PRO A 661 -16.36 -16.63 -6.56
C PRO A 661 -15.79 -17.81 -7.36
N LEU A 662 -15.91 -19.05 -6.87
CA LEU A 662 -15.46 -20.25 -7.58
C LEU A 662 -16.35 -20.58 -8.78
N VAL A 663 -17.67 -20.51 -8.62
CA VAL A 663 -18.62 -20.65 -9.72
C VAL A 663 -18.40 -19.54 -10.75
N GLY A 664 -18.18 -18.31 -10.30
CA GLY A 664 -17.81 -17.19 -11.18
C GLY A 664 -16.52 -17.46 -11.98
N GLY A 665 -15.50 -18.01 -11.34
CA GLY A 665 -14.25 -18.42 -11.99
C GLY A 665 -14.45 -19.56 -13.01
N LEU A 666 -15.20 -20.59 -12.64
CA LEU A 666 -15.54 -21.74 -13.50
C LEU A 666 -16.37 -21.33 -14.73
N LEU A 667 -17.28 -20.37 -14.57
CA LEU A 667 -18.05 -19.79 -15.66
C LEU A 667 -17.26 -18.73 -16.46
N ALA A 668 -15.98 -18.52 -16.12
CA ALA A 668 -15.12 -17.49 -16.70
C ALA A 668 -15.74 -16.08 -16.65
N PHE A 669 -16.55 -15.79 -15.63
CA PHE A 669 -17.22 -14.49 -15.45
C PHE A 669 -16.23 -13.31 -15.47
N PRO A 670 -15.02 -13.38 -14.87
CA PRO A 670 -14.03 -12.30 -14.99
C PRO A 670 -13.60 -12.02 -16.44
N VAL A 671 -13.46 -13.07 -17.26
CA VAL A 671 -13.11 -12.95 -18.68
C VAL A 671 -14.29 -12.35 -19.45
N LEU A 672 -15.51 -12.83 -19.22
CA LEU A 672 -16.72 -12.35 -19.89
C LEU A 672 -17.08 -10.90 -19.52
N THR A 673 -16.92 -10.51 -18.26
CA THR A 673 -17.13 -9.12 -17.82
C THR A 673 -16.09 -8.18 -18.40
N THR A 674 -14.83 -8.61 -18.48
CA THR A 674 -13.77 -7.86 -19.15
C THR A 674 -14.06 -7.73 -20.66
N LEU A 675 -14.55 -8.80 -21.30
CA LEU A 675 -14.97 -8.78 -22.69
C LEU A 675 -16.12 -7.80 -22.91
N ARG A 676 -17.15 -7.88 -22.05
CA ARG A 676 -18.32 -7.00 -22.10
C ARG A 676 -17.90 -5.55 -21.92
N THR A 677 -17.11 -5.22 -20.91
CA THR A 677 -16.65 -3.83 -20.67
C THR A 677 -15.79 -3.32 -21.83
N LEU A 678 -14.95 -4.17 -22.42
CA LEU A 678 -14.17 -3.83 -23.61
C LEU A 678 -15.09 -3.52 -24.81
N LEU A 679 -16.08 -4.38 -25.08
CA LEU A 679 -17.00 -4.23 -26.21
C LEU A 679 -18.01 -3.10 -26.04
N THR A 680 -18.55 -2.90 -24.84
CA THR A 680 -19.66 -1.94 -24.61
C THR A 680 -19.18 -0.55 -24.21
N LYS A 681 -17.99 -0.43 -23.60
CA LYS A 681 -17.47 0.87 -23.12
C LYS A 681 -16.22 1.27 -23.91
N ARG A 682 -15.13 0.49 -23.82
CA ARG A 682 -13.80 0.93 -24.30
C ARG A 682 -13.71 1.05 -25.83
N ILE A 683 -14.20 0.07 -26.58
CA ILE A 683 -14.15 0.09 -28.05
C ILE A 683 -15.03 1.23 -28.60
N PRO A 684 -16.31 1.37 -28.21
CA PRO A 684 -17.15 2.49 -28.65
C PRO A 684 -16.59 3.85 -28.28
N GLU A 685 -16.06 4.03 -27.06
CA GLU A 685 -15.40 5.27 -26.65
C GLU A 685 -14.20 5.60 -27.55
N SER A 686 -13.41 4.59 -27.92
CA SER A 686 -12.26 4.75 -28.81
C SER A 686 -12.68 5.06 -30.26
N LEU A 687 -13.79 4.47 -30.74
CA LEU A 687 -14.32 4.66 -32.09
C LEU A 687 -15.17 5.92 -32.26
N SER A 688 -15.62 6.54 -31.16
CA SER A 688 -16.54 7.69 -31.19
C SER A 688 -16.01 8.95 -31.88
N SER A 689 -14.70 9.07 -32.11
CA SER A 689 -14.08 10.20 -32.80
C SER A 689 -12.87 9.72 -33.59
N GLN A 690 -12.80 10.01 -34.90
CA GLN A 690 -11.67 9.62 -35.75
C GLN A 690 -10.34 10.24 -35.29
N ASP A 691 -10.35 11.50 -34.87
CA ASP A 691 -9.17 12.19 -34.36
C ASP A 691 -8.67 11.60 -33.04
N LYS A 692 -9.61 11.26 -32.15
CA LYS A 692 -9.28 10.56 -30.90
C LYS A 692 -8.86 9.13 -31.20
N LEU A 693 -9.45 8.45 -32.18
CA LEU A 693 -9.10 7.10 -32.55
C LEU A 693 -7.65 7.08 -33.03
N ALA A 694 -7.28 7.90 -34.03
CA ALA A 694 -5.91 7.94 -34.54
C ALA A 694 -4.91 8.33 -33.43
N ARG A 695 -5.16 9.41 -32.68
CA ARG A 695 -4.22 9.85 -31.63
C ARG A 695 -4.16 8.88 -30.44
N ASN A 696 -5.29 8.32 -30.01
CA ASN A 696 -5.34 7.42 -28.86
C ASN A 696 -4.90 5.99 -29.22
N THR A 697 -5.20 5.43 -30.39
CA THR A 697 -4.76 4.05 -30.70
C THR A 697 -3.25 3.93 -30.78
N TRP A 698 -2.58 4.90 -31.40
CA TRP A 698 -1.11 4.90 -31.47
C TRP A 698 -0.44 5.26 -30.13
N ARG A 699 -1.14 5.90 -29.20
CA ARG A 699 -0.62 6.20 -27.85
C ARG A 699 -1.03 5.18 -26.78
N ASN A 700 -2.12 4.44 -27.00
CA ASN A 700 -2.64 3.49 -26.03
C ASN A 700 -1.82 2.19 -26.09
N ARG A 701 -0.98 2.03 -25.06
CA ARG A 701 -0.07 0.89 -24.91
C ARG A 701 -0.78 -0.46 -24.95
N TYR A 702 -1.94 -0.55 -24.31
CA TYR A 702 -2.72 -1.79 -24.31
C TYR A 702 -3.19 -2.16 -25.72
N PHE A 703 -3.54 -1.16 -26.54
CA PHE A 703 -3.92 -1.39 -27.93
C PHE A 703 -2.73 -1.85 -28.76
N LEU A 704 -1.59 -1.14 -28.69
CA LEU A 704 -0.37 -1.53 -29.41
C LEU A 704 0.12 -2.93 -29.02
N PHE A 705 0.14 -3.24 -27.72
CA PHE A 705 0.46 -4.58 -27.24
C PHE A 705 -0.54 -5.61 -27.75
N GLY A 706 -1.84 -5.33 -27.69
CA GLY A 706 -2.87 -6.22 -28.21
C GLY A 706 -2.72 -6.49 -29.71
N LEU A 707 -2.40 -5.47 -30.49
CA LEU A 707 -2.16 -5.56 -31.93
C LEU A 707 -0.91 -6.38 -32.23
N LYS A 708 0.20 -6.08 -31.56
CA LYS A 708 1.47 -6.81 -31.68
C LYS A 708 1.32 -8.28 -31.30
N TYR A 709 0.64 -8.55 -30.17
CA TYR A 709 0.32 -9.88 -29.72
C TYR A 709 -0.56 -10.62 -30.72
N TRP A 710 -1.59 -9.96 -31.26
CA TRP A 710 -2.46 -10.51 -32.30
C TRP A 710 -1.70 -10.87 -33.58
N VAL A 711 -0.91 -9.94 -34.15
CA VAL A 711 -0.11 -10.18 -35.35
C VAL A 711 0.87 -11.34 -35.13
N GLY A 712 1.61 -11.31 -34.02
CA GLY A 712 2.53 -12.37 -33.64
C GLY A 712 1.85 -13.74 -33.52
N TYR A 713 0.68 -13.77 -32.89
CA TYR A 713 -0.11 -14.99 -32.73
C TYR A 713 -0.61 -15.51 -34.06
N CYS A 714 -1.19 -14.65 -34.90
CA CYS A 714 -1.65 -15.02 -36.23
C CYS A 714 -0.52 -15.59 -37.08
N ILE A 715 0.67 -14.97 -37.08
CA ILE A 715 1.85 -15.47 -37.81
C ILE A 715 2.24 -16.87 -37.32
N VAL A 716 2.45 -17.05 -36.01
CA VAL A 716 2.87 -18.35 -35.44
C VAL A 716 1.81 -19.42 -35.67
N LEU A 717 0.53 -19.09 -35.52
CA LEU A 717 -0.58 -20.02 -35.70
C LEU A 717 -0.71 -20.43 -37.17
N CYS A 718 -0.78 -19.47 -38.10
CA CYS A 718 -0.89 -19.75 -39.52
C CYS A 718 0.32 -20.53 -40.04
N LEU A 719 1.54 -20.18 -39.59
CA LEU A 719 2.75 -20.92 -39.93
C LEU A 719 2.71 -22.34 -39.37
N SER A 720 2.28 -22.51 -38.12
CA SER A 720 2.15 -23.83 -37.49
C SER A 720 1.16 -24.71 -38.24
N VAL A 721 0.01 -24.15 -38.64
CA VAL A 721 -1.05 -24.85 -39.38
C VAL A 721 -0.60 -25.15 -40.82
N ALA A 722 -0.04 -24.18 -41.55
CA ALA A 722 0.40 -24.35 -42.93
C ALA A 722 1.56 -25.36 -43.04
N LEU A 723 2.59 -25.23 -42.19
CA LEU A 723 3.71 -26.18 -42.18
C LEU A 723 3.26 -27.58 -41.76
N SER A 724 2.32 -27.68 -40.82
CA SER A 724 1.73 -28.95 -40.42
C SER A 724 0.93 -29.65 -41.52
N ALA A 725 0.33 -28.87 -42.43
CA ALA A 725 -0.38 -29.40 -43.59
C ALA A 725 0.60 -29.91 -44.65
N ASN A 726 1.69 -29.19 -44.89
CA ASN A 726 2.59 -29.43 -46.02
C ASN A 726 3.78 -30.34 -45.69
N HIS A 727 4.24 -30.38 -44.42
CA HIS A 727 5.46 -31.09 -44.03
C HIS A 727 5.18 -32.15 -42.95
N PRO A 728 5.34 -33.44 -43.25
CA PRO A 728 5.08 -34.52 -42.28
C PRO A 728 6.03 -34.49 -41.08
N ALA A 729 7.25 -33.96 -41.23
CA ALA A 729 8.20 -33.78 -40.12
C ALA A 729 7.66 -32.79 -39.07
N VAL A 730 7.11 -31.64 -39.51
CA VAL A 730 6.52 -30.64 -38.62
C VAL A 730 5.25 -31.20 -37.96
N ARG A 731 4.46 -31.98 -38.71
CA ARG A 731 3.31 -32.72 -38.18
C ARG A 731 3.71 -33.68 -37.06
N ALA A 732 4.82 -34.39 -37.22
CA ALA A 732 5.35 -35.29 -36.20
C ALA A 732 5.82 -34.54 -34.94
N TRP A 733 6.38 -33.33 -35.11
CA TRP A 733 6.89 -32.51 -34.01
C TRP A 733 5.80 -31.81 -33.19
N ARG A 734 4.60 -31.67 -33.76
CA ARG A 734 3.41 -31.03 -33.14
C ARG A 734 3.74 -29.62 -32.65
N PRO A 735 3.56 -28.58 -33.49
CA PRO A 735 4.06 -27.23 -33.22
C PRO A 735 3.38 -26.46 -32.07
N GLN A 736 2.58 -27.13 -31.23
CA GLN A 736 1.88 -26.59 -30.06
C GLN A 736 2.82 -25.80 -29.11
N TYR A 737 4.09 -26.19 -29.01
CA TYR A 737 5.05 -25.58 -28.10
C TYR A 737 5.54 -24.21 -28.56
N ALA A 738 5.50 -23.91 -29.86
CA ALA A 738 5.76 -22.55 -30.36
C ALA A 738 4.64 -21.61 -29.93
N ILE A 739 3.38 -22.04 -30.04
CA ILE A 739 2.22 -21.28 -29.56
C ILE A 739 2.31 -21.08 -28.05
N LEU A 740 2.56 -22.16 -27.29
CA LEU A 740 2.75 -22.06 -25.83
C LEU A 740 3.84 -21.05 -25.46
N THR A 741 4.97 -21.08 -26.17
CA THR A 741 6.07 -20.16 -25.93
C THR A 741 5.68 -18.72 -26.25
N LEU A 742 5.04 -18.47 -27.39
CA LEU A 742 4.54 -17.15 -27.74
C LEU A 742 3.60 -16.60 -26.66
N VAL A 743 2.58 -17.37 -26.27
CA VAL A 743 1.54 -16.92 -25.32
C VAL A 743 2.11 -16.64 -23.93
N VAL A 744 3.06 -17.45 -23.47
CA VAL A 744 3.62 -17.36 -22.12
C VAL A 744 4.75 -16.32 -22.05
N VAL A 745 5.61 -16.26 -23.06
CA VAL A 745 6.79 -15.39 -23.07
C VAL A 745 6.41 -13.97 -23.47
N LEU A 746 5.54 -13.79 -24.47
CA LEU A 746 5.17 -12.47 -24.97
C LEU A 746 4.42 -11.68 -23.89
N SER A 747 5.05 -10.61 -23.45
CA SER A 747 4.56 -9.69 -22.43
C SER A 747 4.44 -8.28 -23.01
N GLU A 748 3.77 -7.41 -22.27
CA GLU A 748 3.65 -6.00 -22.65
C GLU A 748 5.03 -5.32 -22.61
N LYS A 749 5.85 -5.67 -21.62
CA LYS A 749 7.15 -5.08 -21.35
C LYS A 749 8.27 -5.97 -21.88
N ILE A 750 9.17 -5.41 -22.67
CA ILE A 750 10.29 -6.16 -23.27
C ILE A 750 11.17 -6.79 -22.20
N ASP A 751 11.49 -6.07 -21.13
CA ASP A 751 12.38 -6.55 -20.07
C ASP A 751 11.84 -7.88 -19.53
N THR A 752 10.53 -7.93 -19.29
CA THR A 752 9.84 -9.15 -18.86
C THR A 752 9.82 -10.23 -19.93
N THR A 753 9.64 -9.87 -21.20
CA THR A 753 9.66 -10.83 -22.33
C THR A 753 11.04 -11.46 -22.51
N VAL A 754 12.11 -10.65 -22.54
CA VAL A 754 13.50 -11.10 -22.69
C VAL A 754 13.85 -12.06 -21.57
N THR A 755 13.59 -11.65 -20.33
CA THR A 755 13.85 -12.48 -19.15
C THR A 755 13.07 -13.79 -19.20
N ARG A 756 11.76 -13.72 -19.49
CA ARG A 756 10.93 -14.92 -19.60
C ARG A 756 11.38 -15.83 -20.73
N GLY A 757 11.86 -15.29 -21.84
CA GLY A 757 12.36 -16.05 -22.99
C GLY A 757 13.65 -16.79 -22.67
N LEU A 758 14.62 -16.11 -22.03
CA LEU A 758 15.88 -16.71 -21.60
C LEU A 758 15.64 -17.78 -20.53
N LEU A 759 14.86 -17.46 -19.50
CA LEU A 759 14.49 -18.43 -18.47
C LEU A 759 13.72 -19.61 -19.05
N ARG A 760 12.85 -19.38 -20.04
CA ARG A 760 12.11 -20.45 -20.74
C ARG A 760 13.04 -21.34 -21.54
N LEU A 761 14.00 -20.78 -22.26
CA LEU A 761 14.98 -21.55 -23.02
C LEU A 761 15.85 -22.40 -22.08
N ALA A 762 16.42 -21.79 -21.05
CA ALA A 762 17.24 -22.48 -20.05
C ALA A 762 16.46 -23.61 -19.35
N ALA A 763 15.25 -23.32 -18.87
CA ALA A 763 14.38 -24.30 -18.22
C ALA A 763 13.96 -25.43 -19.17
N THR A 764 13.73 -25.14 -20.45
CA THR A 764 13.38 -26.14 -21.46
C THR A 764 14.56 -27.07 -21.73
N VAL A 765 15.78 -26.54 -21.79
CA VAL A 765 16.99 -27.35 -21.95
C VAL A 765 17.19 -28.24 -20.71
N LEU A 766 17.15 -27.67 -19.50
CA LEU A 766 17.34 -28.43 -18.25
C LEU A 766 16.28 -29.51 -18.05
N GLY A 767 15.00 -29.14 -18.17
CA GLY A 767 13.89 -30.07 -18.05
C GLY A 767 13.88 -31.08 -19.19
N GLY A 768 14.32 -30.64 -20.37
CA GLY A 768 14.47 -31.48 -21.55
C GLY A 768 15.51 -32.59 -21.36
N VAL A 769 16.70 -32.21 -20.89
CA VAL A 769 17.80 -33.13 -20.59
C VAL A 769 17.38 -34.11 -19.51
N PHE A 770 16.79 -33.62 -18.40
CA PHE A 770 16.32 -34.51 -17.33
C PHE A 770 15.26 -35.51 -17.84
N GLY A 771 14.23 -35.02 -18.55
CA GLY A 771 13.18 -35.87 -19.10
C GLY A 771 13.71 -36.92 -20.09
N PHE A 772 14.71 -36.56 -20.89
CA PHE A 772 15.38 -37.50 -21.79
C PHE A 772 16.21 -38.55 -21.03
N LEU A 773 16.99 -38.14 -20.04
CA LEU A 773 17.82 -39.05 -19.21
C LEU A 773 16.96 -40.10 -18.49
N VAL A 774 15.80 -39.71 -17.96
CA VAL A 774 14.85 -40.64 -17.32
C VAL A 774 14.35 -41.69 -18.30
N MET A 775 14.21 -41.33 -19.58
CA MET A 775 13.72 -42.21 -20.64
C MET A 775 14.81 -43.05 -21.33
N LEU A 776 16.10 -42.90 -20.99
CA LEU A 776 17.19 -43.66 -21.60
C LEU A 776 17.18 -45.15 -21.23
N ARG A 777 16.71 -45.50 -20.02
CA ARG A 777 16.66 -46.90 -19.57
C ARG A 777 15.28 -47.50 -19.85
N PRO A 778 15.17 -48.53 -20.70
CA PRO A 778 13.89 -49.16 -21.03
C PRO A 778 13.12 -49.62 -19.80
N SER A 779 13.81 -50.21 -18.81
CA SER A 779 13.20 -50.70 -17.57
C SER A 779 12.51 -49.62 -16.73
N VAL A 780 12.97 -48.38 -16.82
CA VAL A 780 12.35 -47.22 -16.17
C VAL A 780 11.26 -46.66 -17.07
N ALA A 781 11.55 -46.49 -18.37
CA ALA A 781 10.65 -45.89 -19.35
C ALA A 781 9.32 -46.66 -19.52
N THR A 782 9.33 -47.98 -19.35
CA THR A 782 8.12 -48.81 -19.47
C THR A 782 7.41 -49.04 -18.14
N ASN A 783 8.01 -48.65 -17.00
CA ASN A 783 7.45 -48.88 -15.67
C ASN A 783 6.78 -47.59 -15.13
N PRO A 784 5.44 -47.51 -15.10
CA PRO A 784 4.73 -46.31 -14.67
C PRO A 784 5.01 -45.94 -13.21
N TYR A 785 5.26 -46.93 -12.34
CA TYR A 785 5.54 -46.70 -10.93
C TYR A 785 6.92 -46.09 -10.73
N ALA A 786 7.92 -46.59 -11.46
CA ALA A 786 9.28 -46.04 -11.42
C ALA A 786 9.30 -44.59 -11.94
N LEU A 787 8.63 -44.33 -13.07
CA LEU A 787 8.49 -42.97 -13.60
C LEU A 787 7.79 -42.05 -12.61
N THR A 788 6.68 -42.48 -12.02
CA THR A 788 5.94 -41.70 -11.02
C THR A 788 6.82 -41.37 -9.82
N ALA A 789 7.57 -42.34 -9.28
CA ALA A 789 8.46 -42.12 -8.15
C ALA A 789 9.58 -41.12 -8.47
N ILE A 790 10.25 -41.27 -9.62
CA ILE A 790 11.31 -40.34 -10.08
C ILE A 790 10.75 -38.94 -10.26
N VAL A 791 9.63 -38.82 -10.93
CA VAL A 791 8.97 -37.55 -11.24
C VAL A 791 8.49 -36.84 -9.97
N CYS A 792 7.89 -37.56 -9.02
CA CYS A 792 7.51 -37.01 -7.72
C CYS A 792 8.74 -36.57 -6.90
N THR A 793 9.80 -37.37 -6.88
CA THR A 793 11.05 -37.03 -6.18
C THR A 793 11.69 -35.78 -6.77
N PHE A 794 11.83 -35.71 -8.10
CA PHE A 794 12.37 -34.54 -8.79
C PHE A 794 11.54 -33.28 -8.53
N THR A 795 10.22 -33.41 -8.53
CA THR A 795 9.33 -32.28 -8.20
C THR A 795 9.47 -31.83 -6.77
N CYS A 796 9.61 -32.76 -5.82
CA CYS A 796 9.86 -32.42 -4.43
C CYS A 796 11.16 -31.63 -4.28
N MET A 797 12.25 -32.08 -4.94
CA MET A 797 13.52 -31.35 -4.97
C MET A 797 13.38 -29.95 -5.59
N CYS A 798 12.71 -29.85 -6.74
CA CYS A 798 12.41 -28.57 -7.37
C CYS A 798 11.48 -27.69 -6.52
N GLY A 799 10.59 -28.28 -5.72
CA GLY A 799 9.68 -27.59 -4.81
C GLY A 799 10.43 -26.66 -3.85
N PHE A 800 11.54 -27.13 -3.29
CA PHE A 800 12.40 -26.30 -2.42
C PHE A 800 13.02 -25.10 -3.17
N LEU A 801 13.28 -25.24 -4.47
CA LEU A 801 13.82 -24.16 -5.31
C LEU A 801 12.75 -23.12 -5.69
N THR A 802 11.46 -23.41 -5.54
CA THR A 802 10.38 -22.50 -5.94
C THR A 802 10.25 -21.25 -5.06
N MET A 803 10.87 -21.22 -3.88
CA MET A 803 10.96 -20.03 -3.03
C MET A 803 12.04 -19.04 -3.48
N THR A 804 12.84 -19.43 -4.46
CA THR A 804 13.82 -18.51 -5.05
C THR A 804 13.14 -17.59 -6.06
N GLN A 805 13.82 -16.50 -6.38
CA GLN A 805 13.55 -15.65 -7.54
C GLN A 805 13.39 -16.39 -8.87
N PHE A 806 13.88 -17.64 -8.96
CA PHE A 806 13.77 -18.49 -10.15
C PHE A 806 12.53 -19.38 -10.16
N LYS A 807 11.53 -19.11 -9.29
CA LYS A 807 10.23 -19.81 -9.26
C LYS A 807 9.74 -20.15 -10.67
N TYR A 808 9.66 -19.14 -11.53
CA TYR A 808 9.24 -19.28 -12.92
C TYR A 808 10.02 -20.34 -13.72
N ALA A 809 11.36 -20.30 -13.68
CA ALA A 809 12.21 -21.24 -14.41
C ALA A 809 12.10 -22.69 -13.88
N VAL A 810 11.97 -22.84 -12.56
CA VAL A 810 11.81 -24.15 -11.91
C VAL A 810 10.54 -24.85 -12.41
N TYR A 811 9.41 -24.15 -12.41
CA TYR A 811 8.15 -24.69 -12.94
C TYR A 811 8.22 -25.02 -14.43
N LEU A 812 8.87 -24.18 -15.24
CA LEU A 812 9.04 -24.48 -16.67
C LEU A 812 9.94 -25.69 -16.92
N THR A 813 10.90 -25.93 -16.02
CA THR A 813 11.76 -27.11 -16.02
C THR A 813 10.90 -28.35 -15.76
N LEU A 814 10.05 -28.30 -14.72
CA LEU A 814 9.09 -29.36 -14.39
C LEU A 814 8.11 -29.63 -15.54
N ILE A 815 7.48 -28.60 -16.08
CA ILE A 815 6.58 -28.68 -17.25
C ILE A 815 7.27 -29.39 -18.42
N THR A 816 8.52 -29.04 -18.72
CA THR A 816 9.22 -29.59 -19.88
C THR A 816 9.65 -31.03 -19.64
N SER A 817 10.18 -31.34 -18.44
CA SER A 817 10.53 -32.72 -18.08
C SER A 817 9.32 -33.64 -18.15
N ASP A 818 8.18 -33.17 -17.64
CA ASP A 818 6.93 -33.92 -17.64
C ASP A 818 6.40 -34.16 -19.03
N ALA A 819 6.40 -33.12 -19.86
CA ALA A 819 5.99 -33.23 -21.23
C ALA A 819 6.83 -34.27 -21.98
N LEU A 820 8.14 -34.29 -21.78
CA LEU A 820 8.99 -35.31 -22.43
C LEU A 820 8.75 -36.71 -21.90
N ILE A 821 8.60 -36.88 -20.59
CA ILE A 821 8.36 -38.19 -19.98
C ILE A 821 6.96 -38.70 -20.40
N LEU A 822 5.91 -37.94 -20.14
CA LEU A 822 4.54 -38.38 -20.37
C LEU A 822 4.21 -38.55 -21.85
N CYS A 823 4.71 -37.69 -22.75
CA CYS A 823 4.40 -37.85 -24.18
C CYS A 823 5.23 -38.98 -24.85
N GLN A 824 6.28 -39.53 -24.21
CA GLN A 824 7.08 -40.66 -24.72
C GLN A 824 6.76 -42.00 -24.04
N TYR A 825 6.01 -41.98 -22.94
CA TYR A 825 5.65 -43.19 -22.20
C TYR A 825 4.84 -44.17 -23.07
N THR A 826 5.25 -45.44 -23.04
CA THR A 826 4.52 -46.54 -23.67
C THR A 826 4.71 -47.81 -22.85
N VAL A 827 3.67 -48.64 -22.80
CA VAL A 827 3.65 -49.89 -22.03
C VAL A 827 4.41 -51.02 -22.76
N ARG A 828 4.84 -50.79 -24.01
CA ARG A 828 5.54 -51.82 -24.79
C ARG A 828 6.92 -52.11 -24.17
N PRO A 829 7.24 -53.37 -23.86
CA PRO A 829 8.59 -53.74 -23.41
C PRO A 829 9.62 -53.30 -24.44
N ASP A 830 10.83 -52.97 -23.96
CA ASP A 830 11.98 -52.49 -24.75
C ASP A 830 11.85 -51.11 -25.40
N SER A 831 10.74 -50.40 -25.18
CA SER A 831 10.65 -49.01 -25.61
C SER A 831 11.58 -48.13 -24.79
N HIS A 832 12.35 -47.29 -25.49
CA HIS A 832 13.21 -46.26 -24.91
C HIS A 832 12.82 -44.89 -25.45
N GLY A 833 13.29 -43.83 -24.79
CA GLY A 833 13.04 -42.46 -25.22
C GLY A 833 13.61 -42.18 -26.61
N ASN A 834 12.82 -41.56 -27.48
CA ASN A 834 13.27 -41.13 -28.79
C ASN A 834 13.86 -39.71 -28.70
N PRO A 835 15.16 -39.51 -29.02
CA PRO A 835 15.82 -38.20 -28.94
C PRO A 835 15.16 -37.13 -29.83
N GLN A 836 14.42 -37.53 -30.86
CA GLN A 836 13.67 -36.60 -31.72
C GLN A 836 12.66 -35.77 -30.92
N TYR A 837 12.02 -36.31 -29.88
CA TYR A 837 11.09 -35.53 -29.05
C TYR A 837 11.84 -34.43 -28.28
N PHE A 838 13.02 -34.73 -27.74
CA PHE A 838 13.85 -33.75 -27.07
C PHE A 838 14.27 -32.63 -28.02
N TYR A 839 14.85 -32.97 -29.17
CA TYR A 839 15.29 -31.98 -30.15
C TYR A 839 14.12 -31.16 -30.71
N ALA A 840 13.00 -31.80 -31.03
CA ALA A 840 11.80 -31.10 -31.49
C ALA A 840 11.30 -30.10 -30.44
N ARG A 841 11.25 -30.48 -29.15
CA ARG A 841 10.82 -29.56 -28.07
C ARG A 841 11.75 -28.37 -27.93
N VAL A 842 13.06 -28.60 -27.88
CA VAL A 842 14.05 -27.52 -27.77
C VAL A 842 13.98 -26.61 -29.00
N ALA A 843 13.93 -27.17 -30.21
CA ALA A 843 13.83 -26.39 -31.44
C ALA A 843 12.55 -25.55 -31.51
N MET A 844 11.39 -26.12 -31.18
CA MET A 844 10.11 -25.39 -31.20
C MET A 844 10.06 -24.27 -30.15
N VAL A 845 10.59 -24.49 -28.95
CA VAL A 845 10.67 -23.43 -27.92
C VAL A 845 11.65 -22.35 -28.33
N SER A 846 12.86 -22.71 -28.78
CA SER A 846 13.86 -21.74 -29.25
C SER A 846 13.32 -20.92 -30.41
N GLY A 847 12.68 -21.56 -31.41
CA GLY A 847 12.02 -20.85 -32.51
C GLY A 847 10.92 -19.91 -32.03
N GLY A 848 10.09 -20.36 -31.08
CA GLY A 848 9.07 -19.50 -30.45
C GLY A 848 9.67 -18.28 -29.74
N VAL A 849 10.75 -18.46 -28.98
CA VAL A 849 11.46 -17.35 -28.30
C VAL A 849 12.05 -16.37 -29.31
N VAL A 850 12.68 -16.86 -30.38
CA VAL A 850 13.22 -15.99 -31.45
C VAL A 850 12.10 -15.17 -32.09
N VAL A 851 10.98 -15.79 -32.45
CA VAL A 851 9.82 -15.08 -33.02
C VAL A 851 9.28 -14.03 -32.05
N VAL A 852 9.15 -14.36 -30.76
CA VAL A 852 8.75 -13.41 -29.72
C VAL A 852 9.70 -12.22 -29.66
N TYR A 853 11.02 -12.45 -29.70
CA TYR A 853 12.01 -11.37 -29.69
C TYR A 853 11.93 -10.49 -30.94
N LEU A 854 11.74 -11.09 -32.12
CA LEU A 854 11.56 -10.34 -33.36
C LEU A 854 10.30 -9.46 -33.30
N ILE A 855 9.19 -10.01 -32.80
CA ILE A 855 7.95 -9.25 -32.58
C ILE A 855 8.21 -8.12 -31.57
N ASP A 856 8.98 -8.38 -30.51
CA ASP A 856 9.30 -7.40 -29.48
C ASP A 856 10.13 -6.22 -29.94
N LEU A 857 10.99 -6.43 -30.94
CA LEU A 857 11.78 -5.37 -31.56
C LEU A 857 10.94 -4.39 -32.41
N VAL A 858 9.77 -4.79 -32.90
CA VAL A 858 8.96 -3.96 -33.81
C VAL A 858 8.42 -2.70 -33.11
N MET A 859 8.16 -2.76 -31.81
CA MET A 859 7.74 -1.61 -30.99
C MET A 859 8.17 -1.84 -29.53
N PRO A 860 9.38 -1.42 -29.15
CA PRO A 860 9.92 -1.70 -27.84
C PRO A 860 9.23 -0.87 -26.74
N TRP A 861 8.62 -1.53 -25.76
CA TRP A 861 8.09 -0.90 -24.55
C TRP A 861 8.82 -1.35 -23.28
N TYR A 862 9.37 -0.39 -22.53
CA TYR A 862 10.16 -0.65 -21.32
C TYR A 862 9.33 -0.47 -20.05
N ALA A 863 9.61 -1.30 -19.04
CA ALA A 863 8.95 -1.22 -17.73
C ALA A 863 9.15 0.14 -17.06
N SER A 864 10.34 0.71 -17.20
CA SER A 864 10.72 2.02 -16.67
C SER A 864 9.85 3.15 -17.23
N SER A 865 9.58 3.14 -18.54
CA SER A 865 8.75 4.16 -19.18
C SER A 865 7.29 4.08 -18.70
N ALA A 866 6.80 2.88 -18.38
CA ALA A 866 5.47 2.71 -17.79
C ALA A 866 5.39 3.22 -16.35
N ALA A 867 6.40 2.92 -15.54
CA ALA A 867 6.49 3.44 -14.18
C ALA A 867 6.55 4.98 -14.17
N LEU A 868 7.39 5.58 -15.02
CA LEU A 868 7.56 7.03 -15.11
C LEU A 868 6.27 7.75 -15.56
N GLU A 869 5.52 7.21 -16.54
CA GLU A 869 4.23 7.81 -16.92
C GLU A 869 3.21 7.75 -15.77
N GLN A 870 3.12 6.60 -15.07
CA GLN A 870 2.21 6.46 -13.94
C GLN A 870 2.56 7.42 -12.81
N MET A 871 3.86 7.55 -12.48
CA MET A 871 4.33 8.51 -11.48
C MET A 871 4.15 9.96 -11.94
N GLY A 872 4.35 10.27 -13.23
CA GLY A 872 4.10 11.60 -13.79
C GLY A 872 2.62 11.99 -13.73
N ALA A 873 1.71 11.05 -14.02
CA ALA A 873 0.27 11.27 -13.86
C ALA A 873 -0.14 11.44 -12.40
N ALA A 874 0.41 10.62 -11.50
CA ALA A 874 0.20 10.78 -10.05
C ALA A 874 0.75 12.12 -9.53
N TYR A 875 1.89 12.58 -10.07
CA TYR A 875 2.50 13.86 -9.73
C TYR A 875 1.64 15.06 -10.18
N ALA A 876 1.14 15.04 -11.42
CA ALA A 876 0.21 16.08 -11.89
C ALA A 876 -1.12 16.06 -11.12
N ALA A 877 -1.60 14.89 -10.69
CA ALA A 877 -2.77 14.79 -9.83
C ALA A 877 -2.49 15.34 -8.42
N ALA A 878 -1.30 15.06 -7.88
CA ALA A 878 -0.82 15.60 -6.60
C ALA A 878 -0.78 17.13 -6.61
N THR A 879 -0.19 17.76 -7.63
CA THR A 879 -0.12 19.23 -7.70
C THR A 879 -1.49 19.88 -7.83
N LYS A 880 -2.42 19.25 -8.56
CA LYS A 880 -3.82 19.69 -8.64
C LYS A 880 -4.56 19.54 -7.31
N LEU A 881 -4.25 18.49 -6.55
CA LEU A 881 -4.81 18.30 -5.21
C LEU A 881 -4.34 19.40 -4.25
N ILE A 882 -3.06 19.80 -4.29
CA ILE A 882 -2.53 20.94 -3.49
C ILE A 882 -3.36 22.22 -3.74
N GLN A 883 -3.64 22.55 -5.00
CA GLN A 883 -4.46 23.71 -5.34
C GLN A 883 -5.90 23.55 -4.81
N ARG A 884 -6.53 22.40 -5.05
CA ARG A 884 -7.91 22.12 -4.65
C ARG A 884 -8.08 22.18 -3.13
N ASP A 885 -7.14 21.62 -2.38
CA ASP A 885 -7.11 21.61 -0.93
C ASP A 885 -7.07 23.04 -0.36
N TYR A 886 -6.29 23.91 -1.00
CA TYR A 886 -6.28 25.34 -0.68
C TYR A 886 -7.60 26.03 -1.03
N GLU A 887 -8.19 25.75 -2.20
CA GLU A 887 -9.49 26.33 -2.58
C GLU A 887 -10.58 25.96 -1.57
N ILE A 888 -10.56 24.71 -1.10
CA ILE A 888 -11.45 24.21 -0.05
C ILE A 888 -11.19 24.92 1.29
N PHE A 889 -9.93 25.11 1.65
CA PHE A 889 -9.57 25.88 2.84
C PHE A 889 -10.08 27.32 2.78
N HIS A 890 -9.86 27.98 1.64
CA HIS A 890 -10.29 29.34 1.38
C HIS A 890 -11.81 29.47 1.46
N ASP A 891 -12.56 28.59 0.79
CA ASP A 891 -14.02 28.61 0.77
C ASP A 891 -14.60 28.35 2.16
N LYS A 892 -14.01 27.42 2.94
CA LYS A 892 -14.40 27.18 4.34
C LYS A 892 -14.23 28.44 5.19
N LEU A 893 -13.10 29.13 5.03
CA LEU A 893 -12.81 30.36 5.76
C LEU A 893 -13.71 31.53 5.34
N GLU A 894 -13.97 31.68 4.04
CA GLU A 894 -14.87 32.73 3.53
C GLU A 894 -16.29 32.57 4.10
N ARG A 895 -16.79 31.34 4.17
CA ARG A 895 -18.13 31.05 4.68
C ARG A 895 -18.28 31.34 6.16
N VAL A 896 -17.27 31.01 6.97
CA VAL A 896 -17.23 31.41 8.38
C VAL A 896 -17.25 32.94 8.52
N GLY A 897 -16.73 33.66 7.53
CA GLY A 897 -16.79 35.12 7.44
C GLY A 897 -18.12 35.72 7.02
N ARG A 898 -19.04 34.93 6.43
CA ARG A 898 -20.35 35.44 6.01
C ARG A 898 -21.33 35.36 7.19
N PRO A 899 -22.09 36.42 7.48
CA PRO A 899 -23.13 36.38 8.51
C PRO A 899 -24.25 35.42 8.05
N CYS A 900 -24.22 34.20 8.59
CA CYS A 900 -25.28 33.21 8.41
C CYS A 900 -26.10 33.09 9.69
N ASN A 901 -27.38 32.75 9.56
CA ASN A 901 -28.18 32.37 10.73
C ASN A 901 -27.50 31.15 11.39
N PRO A 902 -27.30 31.14 12.72
CA PRO A 902 -26.50 30.12 13.40
C PRO A 902 -26.99 28.69 13.17
N GLY A 903 -28.31 28.49 13.03
CA GLY A 903 -28.90 27.17 12.76
C GLY A 903 -28.67 26.64 11.35
N ASP A 904 -28.44 27.51 10.37
CA ASP A 904 -28.13 27.12 8.98
C ASP A 904 -26.64 26.79 8.82
N ALA A 905 -25.78 27.46 9.60
CA ALA A 905 -24.34 27.25 9.58
C ALA A 905 -23.98 25.82 10.04
N GLU A 906 -24.54 25.36 11.15
CA GLU A 906 -24.23 24.03 11.71
C GLU A 906 -24.70 22.89 10.78
N LYS A 907 -25.90 22.99 10.21
CA LYS A 907 -26.42 21.98 9.26
C LYS A 907 -25.65 21.98 7.94
N ALA A 908 -25.27 23.16 7.44
CA ALA A 908 -24.47 23.27 6.24
C ALA A 908 -23.06 22.68 6.46
N GLU A 909 -22.44 22.98 7.61
CA GLU A 909 -21.12 22.46 7.98
C GLU A 909 -21.12 20.93 8.09
N ALA A 910 -22.12 20.34 8.77
CA ALA A 910 -22.22 18.89 8.89
C ALA A 910 -22.40 18.17 7.54
N ALA A 911 -23.32 18.65 6.70
CA ALA A 911 -23.60 18.02 5.41
C ALA A 911 -22.45 18.17 4.40
N GLU A 912 -21.71 19.28 4.46
CA GLU A 912 -20.59 19.54 3.57
C GLU A 912 -19.33 18.77 4.00
N ASN A 913 -19.04 18.72 5.30
CA ASN A 913 -17.89 17.97 5.80
C ASN A 913 -17.95 16.49 5.36
N GLU A 914 -19.12 15.85 5.41
CA GLU A 914 -19.28 14.46 4.94
C GLU A 914 -19.02 14.31 3.42
N GLY A 915 -19.56 15.22 2.60
CA GLY A 915 -19.48 15.13 1.14
C GLY A 915 -18.08 15.42 0.59
N LEU A 916 -17.41 16.41 1.19
CA LEU A 916 -16.07 16.83 0.80
C LEU A 916 -15.03 15.79 1.21
N GLU A 917 -15.13 15.29 2.43
CA GLU A 917 -14.22 14.29 3.00
C GLU A 917 -14.18 13.01 2.16
N GLN A 918 -15.34 12.53 1.69
CA GLN A 918 -15.38 11.33 0.84
C GLN A 918 -14.73 11.58 -0.53
N ALA A 919 -15.02 12.73 -1.15
CA ALA A 919 -14.50 13.05 -2.48
C ALA A 919 -12.97 13.29 -2.47
N GLU A 920 -12.43 13.88 -1.42
CA GLU A 920 -10.99 14.11 -1.24
C GLU A 920 -10.23 12.81 -1.00
N LYS A 921 -10.71 11.98 -0.06
CA LYS A 921 -10.14 10.65 0.21
C LYS A 921 -10.10 9.80 -1.05
N ASP A 922 -11.13 9.89 -1.88
CA ASP A 922 -11.20 9.20 -3.15
C ASP A 922 -10.11 9.69 -4.14
N ILE A 923 -9.77 10.98 -4.16
CA ILE A 923 -8.72 11.51 -5.06
C ILE A 923 -7.34 11.11 -4.58
N LEU A 924 -7.01 11.36 -3.31
CA LEU A 924 -5.69 11.02 -2.74
C LEU A 924 -5.41 9.52 -2.91
N HIS A 925 -6.41 8.68 -2.60
CA HIS A 925 -6.25 7.24 -2.71
C HIS A 925 -6.22 6.75 -4.17
N ASN A 926 -7.20 7.12 -5.00
CA ASN A 926 -7.35 6.54 -6.33
C ASN A 926 -6.40 7.12 -7.37
N CYS A 927 -6.06 8.41 -7.27
CA CYS A 927 -5.24 9.10 -8.28
C CYS A 927 -3.75 9.13 -7.94
N ILE A 928 -3.38 8.99 -6.66
CA ILE A 928 -1.99 9.14 -6.21
C ILE A 928 -1.50 7.86 -5.53
N ALA A 929 -2.07 7.48 -4.39
CA ALA A 929 -1.58 6.34 -3.61
C ALA A 929 -1.65 5.00 -4.37
N LYS A 930 -2.78 4.74 -5.04
CA LYS A 930 -3.00 3.50 -5.80
C LYS A 930 -2.04 3.35 -6.99
N PRO A 931 -1.83 4.35 -7.87
CA PRO A 931 -0.79 4.27 -8.90
C PRO A 931 0.62 4.06 -8.35
N LEU A 932 1.00 4.78 -7.28
CA LEU A 932 2.33 4.62 -6.67
C LEU A 932 2.51 3.21 -6.09
N SER A 933 1.48 2.65 -5.46
CA SER A 933 1.49 1.27 -4.97
C SER A 933 1.61 0.24 -6.09
N ALA A 934 1.01 0.51 -7.25
CA ALA A 934 1.11 -0.35 -8.43
C ALA A 934 2.52 -0.32 -9.03
N VAL A 935 3.16 0.85 -9.07
CA VAL A 935 4.57 1.01 -9.47
C VAL A 935 5.48 0.27 -8.49
N GLN A 936 5.27 0.44 -7.18
CA GLN A 936 6.04 -0.27 -6.15
C GLN A 936 5.91 -1.80 -6.28
N ALA A 937 4.69 -2.30 -6.49
CA ALA A 937 4.44 -3.72 -6.72
C ALA A 937 5.03 -4.22 -8.05
N SER A 938 5.14 -3.36 -9.07
CA SER A 938 5.83 -3.69 -10.32
C SER A 938 7.34 -3.78 -10.10
N LEU A 939 7.92 -2.80 -9.41
CA LEU A 939 9.36 -2.77 -9.10
C LEU A 939 9.77 -3.96 -8.23
N ALA A 940 9.00 -4.30 -7.20
CA ALA A 940 9.27 -5.47 -6.36
C ALA A 940 9.27 -6.77 -7.17
N ARG A 941 8.45 -6.87 -8.23
CA ARG A 941 8.41 -8.04 -9.13
C ARG A 941 9.56 -8.06 -10.15
N GLU A 942 10.07 -6.90 -10.56
CA GLU A 942 11.04 -6.77 -11.67
C GLU A 942 12.50 -6.59 -11.20
N ALA A 943 12.72 -5.87 -10.10
CA ALA A 943 14.06 -5.52 -9.57
C ALA A 943 14.89 -6.74 -9.14
N VAL A 944 14.24 -7.89 -8.97
CA VAL A 944 14.87 -9.12 -8.53
C VAL A 944 15.81 -9.70 -9.60
N LEU A 945 15.47 -9.57 -10.88
CA LEU A 945 16.19 -10.25 -11.97
C LEU A 945 17.31 -9.40 -12.59
N TRP A 946 17.15 -8.07 -12.63
CA TRP A 946 18.09 -7.16 -13.29
C TRP A 946 18.66 -6.14 -12.31
N LYS A 947 19.69 -6.53 -11.57
CA LYS A 947 20.43 -5.59 -10.71
C LYS A 947 21.40 -4.70 -11.51
N HIS A 948 21.87 -5.18 -12.66
CA HIS A 948 22.85 -4.49 -13.52
C HIS A 948 22.50 -4.67 -14.99
N GLY A 949 22.92 -3.74 -15.85
CA GLY A 949 22.80 -3.82 -17.31
C GLY A 949 21.72 -2.91 -17.91
N ILE A 950 21.52 -3.03 -19.23
CA ILE A 950 20.61 -2.16 -20.02
C ILE A 950 19.14 -2.34 -19.61
N LEU A 951 18.78 -3.51 -19.08
CA LEU A 951 17.42 -3.83 -18.59
C LEU A 951 17.25 -3.55 -17.09
N ALA A 952 18.30 -3.09 -16.40
CA ALA A 952 18.18 -2.67 -15.01
C ALA A 952 17.29 -1.44 -14.92
N MET A 953 16.43 -1.39 -13.91
CA MET A 953 15.57 -0.24 -13.69
C MET A 953 16.45 1.00 -13.43
N PRO A 954 16.25 2.12 -14.14
CA PRO A 954 17.01 3.34 -13.87
C PRO A 954 16.83 3.79 -12.43
N LYS A 955 17.92 4.28 -11.81
CA LYS A 955 17.91 4.79 -10.43
C LYS A 955 16.83 5.87 -10.23
N THR A 956 16.60 6.69 -11.25
CA THR A 956 15.53 7.71 -11.34
C THR A 956 14.17 7.19 -10.93
N VAL A 957 13.82 5.96 -11.30
CA VAL A 957 12.49 5.39 -11.00
C VAL A 957 12.35 5.13 -9.50
N HIS A 958 13.42 4.67 -8.86
CA HIS A 958 13.45 4.45 -7.41
C HIS A 958 13.49 5.77 -6.64
N ASP A 959 14.33 6.71 -7.09
CA ASP A 959 14.46 8.03 -6.47
C ASP A 959 13.15 8.82 -6.59
N MET A 960 12.53 8.82 -7.79
CA MET A 960 11.22 9.46 -8.00
C MET A 960 10.12 8.80 -7.19
N LEU A 961 10.05 7.46 -7.13
CA LEU A 961 9.05 6.76 -6.30
C LEU A 961 9.21 7.16 -4.83
N ARG A 962 10.45 7.23 -4.33
CA ARG A 962 10.74 7.65 -2.97
C ARG A 962 10.27 9.09 -2.71
N CYS A 963 10.64 10.04 -3.57
CA CYS A 963 10.20 11.43 -3.46
C CYS A 963 8.67 11.58 -3.56
N MET A 964 8.02 10.79 -4.42
CA MET A 964 6.56 10.75 -4.56
C MET A 964 5.84 10.18 -3.34
N LEU A 965 6.42 9.17 -2.67
CA LEU A 965 5.89 8.66 -1.41
C LEU A 965 5.98 9.71 -0.30
N VAL A 966 7.08 10.46 -0.24
CA VAL A 966 7.22 11.59 0.69
C VAL A 966 6.21 12.70 0.37
N LEU A 967 5.97 13.01 -0.91
CA LEU A 967 4.94 13.97 -1.32
C LEU A 967 3.54 13.49 -0.91
N LEU A 968 3.23 12.21 -1.11
CA LEU A 968 1.97 11.61 -0.66
C LEU A 968 1.78 11.80 0.85
N ASP A 969 2.82 11.63 1.65
CA ASP A 969 2.78 11.84 3.10
C ASP A 969 2.49 13.31 3.46
N ARG A 970 3.00 14.28 2.67
CA ARG A 970 2.68 15.72 2.86
C ARG A 970 1.26 16.09 2.45
N LEU A 971 0.74 15.48 1.40
CA LEU A 971 -0.64 15.69 0.97
C LEU A 971 -1.61 15.14 2.00
N ALA A 972 -1.34 13.94 2.53
CA ALA A 972 -2.09 13.41 3.66
C ALA A 972 -2.02 14.36 4.86
N ALA A 973 -0.85 14.91 5.18
CA ALA A 973 -0.71 15.87 6.26
C ALA A 973 -1.54 17.14 6.01
N LEU A 974 -1.56 17.66 4.77
CA LEU A 974 -2.36 18.81 4.36
C LEU A 974 -3.86 18.52 4.54
N GLU A 975 -4.35 17.38 4.03
CA GLU A 975 -5.74 16.93 4.20
C GLU A 975 -6.15 16.90 5.69
N LEU A 976 -5.27 16.37 6.56
CA LEU A 976 -5.51 16.35 8.00
C LEU A 976 -5.63 17.74 8.61
N MET A 977 -4.82 18.71 8.15
CA MET A 977 -4.92 20.09 8.66
C MET A 977 -6.22 20.76 8.21
N LEU A 978 -6.76 20.41 7.04
CA LEU A 978 -8.06 20.91 6.56
C LEU A 978 -9.24 20.37 7.37
N GLN A 979 -9.10 19.15 7.88
CA GLN A 979 -10.09 18.43 8.68
C GLN A 979 -9.98 18.75 10.18
N GLN A 980 -9.01 19.57 10.59
CA GLN A 980 -8.81 19.92 11.99
C GLN A 980 -10.10 20.52 12.59
N LYS A 981 -10.52 19.99 13.74
CA LYS A 981 -11.56 20.58 14.60
C LYS A 981 -10.94 21.61 15.54
N PRO A 982 -11.68 22.64 15.96
CA PRO A 982 -11.17 23.60 16.93
C PRO A 982 -10.98 22.89 18.29
N ILE A 983 -9.75 22.93 18.82
CA ILE A 983 -9.34 22.17 20.02
C ILE A 983 -9.49 23.05 21.27
N VAL A 984 -9.16 24.33 21.15
CA VAL A 984 -8.91 25.21 22.30
C VAL A 984 -10.13 26.02 22.70
N SER A 985 -10.84 26.56 21.72
CA SER A 985 -11.98 27.46 21.86
C SER A 985 -13.29 26.83 21.41
N GLY A 986 -13.24 25.67 20.74
CA GLY A 986 -14.40 24.96 20.24
C GLY A 986 -15.09 25.65 19.05
N ARG A 987 -14.54 26.74 18.50
CA ARG A 987 -15.07 27.42 17.33
C ARG A 987 -13.96 28.05 16.49
N TYR A 988 -14.22 28.20 15.19
CA TYR A 988 -13.42 29.06 14.32
C TYR A 988 -14.07 30.43 14.20
N SER A 989 -13.27 31.48 13.99
CA SER A 989 -13.76 32.82 13.66
C SER A 989 -13.45 33.17 12.20
N ALA A 990 -14.07 34.25 11.74
CA ALA A 990 -13.81 34.86 10.44
C ALA A 990 -12.43 35.53 10.32
N ALA A 991 -11.73 35.73 11.45
CA ALA A 991 -10.55 36.59 11.49
C ALA A 991 -9.43 36.13 10.53
N PRO A 992 -9.04 34.84 10.46
CA PRO A 992 -8.01 34.41 9.50
C PRO A 992 -8.35 34.73 8.06
N TYR A 993 -9.63 34.63 7.69
CA TYR A 993 -10.07 34.91 6.34
C TYR A 993 -9.82 36.37 5.96
N GLN A 994 -10.47 37.28 6.68
CA GLN A 994 -10.49 38.72 6.37
C GLN A 994 -9.11 39.35 6.41
N TYR A 995 -8.26 38.82 7.30
CA TYR A 995 -7.07 39.53 7.70
C TYR A 995 -5.78 38.89 7.21
N LEU A 996 -5.74 37.57 7.07
CA LEU A 996 -4.54 36.85 6.64
C LEU A 996 -4.69 36.26 5.24
N VAL A 997 -5.77 35.52 4.98
CA VAL A 997 -5.95 34.78 3.73
C VAL A 997 -6.35 35.69 2.58
N GLU A 998 -7.37 36.52 2.73
CA GLU A 998 -7.86 37.42 1.67
C GLU A 998 -6.75 38.33 1.10
N PRO A 999 -5.88 38.98 1.93
CA PRO A 999 -4.82 39.84 1.40
C PRO A 999 -3.71 39.10 0.62
N ILE A 1000 -3.52 37.79 0.87
CA ILE A 1000 -2.49 36.98 0.21
C ILE A 1000 -3.06 36.05 -0.87
N ASP A 1001 -4.38 35.85 -0.92
CA ASP A 1001 -5.05 34.85 -1.76
C ASP A 1001 -4.64 34.95 -3.23
N LYS A 1002 -4.68 36.16 -3.79
CA LYS A 1002 -4.29 36.39 -5.20
C LYS A 1002 -2.88 35.87 -5.51
N ARG A 1003 -1.92 36.12 -4.61
CA ARG A 1003 -0.52 35.67 -4.79
C ARG A 1003 -0.39 34.18 -4.54
N LEU A 1004 -1.11 33.65 -3.56
CA LEU A 1004 -1.10 32.23 -3.25
C LEU A 1004 -1.68 31.42 -4.41
N ARG A 1005 -2.78 31.86 -5.02
CA ARG A 1005 -3.33 31.25 -6.25
C ARG A 1005 -2.35 31.30 -7.42
N THR A 1006 -1.54 32.35 -7.55
CA THR A 1006 -0.45 32.38 -8.54
C THR A 1006 0.57 31.26 -8.27
N VAL A 1007 1.06 31.16 -7.03
CA VAL A 1007 2.00 30.09 -6.63
C VAL A 1007 1.41 28.70 -6.88
N LEU A 1008 0.12 28.50 -6.58
CA LEU A 1008 -0.56 27.21 -6.78
C LEU A 1008 -0.76 26.89 -8.27
N ALA A 1009 -1.08 27.89 -9.09
CA ALA A 1009 -1.12 27.74 -10.54
C ALA A 1009 0.27 27.33 -11.08
N ASP A 1010 1.35 27.95 -10.60
CA ASP A 1010 2.71 27.58 -10.99
C ASP A 1010 3.07 26.14 -10.57
N VAL A 1011 2.59 25.67 -9.41
CA VAL A 1011 2.76 24.28 -8.95
C VAL A 1011 2.01 23.30 -9.86
N VAL A 1012 0.79 23.64 -10.30
CA VAL A 1012 0.04 22.82 -11.25
C VAL A 1012 0.72 22.78 -12.61
N GLU A 1013 1.15 23.92 -13.13
CA GLU A 1013 1.90 24.02 -14.39
C GLU A 1013 3.22 23.23 -14.32
N LEU A 1014 3.93 23.27 -13.19
CA LEU A 1014 5.11 22.44 -12.95
C LEU A 1014 4.76 20.94 -12.98
N GLY A 1015 3.66 20.54 -12.35
CA GLY A 1015 3.15 19.17 -12.39
C GLY A 1015 2.87 18.68 -13.80
N GLU A 1016 2.22 19.52 -14.61
CA GLU A 1016 1.92 19.22 -16.01
C GLU A 1016 3.19 19.18 -16.88
N ALA A 1017 4.15 20.09 -16.66
CA ALA A 1017 5.43 20.10 -17.37
C ALA A 1017 6.27 18.84 -17.06
N VAL A 1018 6.35 18.42 -15.80
CA VAL A 1018 7.03 17.18 -15.41
C VAL A 1018 6.31 15.96 -15.98
N GLN A 1019 4.97 15.92 -15.95
CA GLN A 1019 4.22 14.84 -16.58
C GLN A 1019 4.50 14.77 -18.10
N GLN A 1020 4.54 15.92 -18.78
CA GLN A 1020 4.89 16.00 -20.20
C GLN A 1020 6.31 15.51 -20.46
N LEU A 1021 7.28 15.91 -19.63
CA LEU A 1021 8.68 15.47 -19.72
C LEU A 1021 8.82 13.94 -19.54
N LEU A 1022 8.11 13.35 -18.57
CA LEU A 1022 8.15 11.91 -18.30
C LEU A 1022 7.45 11.09 -19.40
N ASN A 1023 6.36 11.63 -19.94
CA ASN A 1023 5.59 11.04 -21.03
C ASN A 1023 6.24 11.23 -22.40
N ALA A 1024 7.12 12.21 -22.54
CA ALA A 1024 7.79 12.48 -23.81
C ALA A 1024 8.67 11.29 -24.19
N ASP A 1025 8.45 10.79 -25.41
CA ASP A 1025 9.26 9.72 -25.98
C ASP A 1025 10.73 10.14 -26.14
N LYS A 1026 10.95 11.42 -26.43
CA LYS A 1026 12.28 12.01 -26.49
C LYS A 1026 12.36 13.07 -25.41
N ALA A 1027 13.40 13.00 -24.58
CA ALA A 1027 13.77 14.12 -23.73
C ALA A 1027 14.09 15.30 -24.66
N GLN A 1028 13.14 16.23 -24.78
CA GLN A 1028 13.35 17.46 -25.51
C GLN A 1028 14.09 18.40 -24.57
N PRO A 1029 15.26 18.96 -24.95
CA PRO A 1029 15.97 19.91 -24.11
C PRO A 1029 15.07 21.08 -23.70
N ALA A 1030 14.17 21.50 -24.59
CA ALA A 1030 13.14 22.51 -24.31
C ALA A 1030 12.20 22.14 -23.14
N LEU A 1031 11.87 20.85 -22.91
CA LEU A 1031 11.04 20.45 -21.77
C LEU A 1031 11.84 20.43 -20.46
N LEU A 1032 13.14 20.11 -20.52
CA LEU A 1032 14.02 20.22 -19.35
C LEU A 1032 14.20 21.68 -18.95
N GLU A 1033 14.45 22.57 -19.93
CA GLU A 1033 14.51 24.02 -19.72
C GLU A 1033 13.18 24.56 -19.19
N LEU A 1034 12.04 24.12 -19.74
CA LEU A 1034 10.72 24.53 -19.26
C LEU A 1034 10.50 24.13 -17.79
N VAL A 1035 10.87 22.91 -17.38
CA VAL A 1035 10.71 22.47 -15.99
C VAL A 1035 11.64 23.27 -15.06
N ASP A 1036 12.89 23.53 -15.47
CA ASP A 1036 13.84 24.36 -14.72
C ASP A 1036 13.34 25.80 -14.57
N ASP A 1037 12.83 26.40 -15.65
CA ASP A 1037 12.25 27.74 -15.65
C ASP A 1037 11.01 27.82 -14.75
N LYS A 1038 10.17 26.78 -14.75
CA LYS A 1038 9.00 26.69 -13.85
C LYS A 1038 9.39 26.55 -12.38
N ILE A 1039 10.46 25.82 -12.08
CA ILE A 1039 11.01 25.76 -10.72
C ILE A 1039 11.51 27.15 -10.28
N LYS A 1040 12.31 27.83 -11.11
CA LYS A 1040 12.79 29.20 -10.83
C LYS A 1040 11.65 30.22 -10.71
N GLN A 1041 10.61 30.08 -11.53
CA GLN A 1041 9.41 30.92 -11.42
C GLN A 1041 8.71 30.68 -10.08
N LEU A 1042 8.41 29.42 -9.75
CA LEU A 1042 7.77 29.04 -8.50
C LEU A 1042 8.56 29.53 -7.28
N GLU A 1043 9.89 29.42 -7.28
CA GLU A 1043 10.74 29.94 -6.20
C GLU A 1043 10.65 31.46 -6.04
N ARG A 1044 10.64 32.20 -7.15
CA ARG A 1044 10.44 33.66 -7.14
C ARG A 1044 9.07 34.03 -6.59
N ASP A 1045 8.01 33.38 -7.07
CA ASP A 1045 6.64 33.68 -6.64
C ASP A 1045 6.40 33.27 -5.18
N ARG A 1046 7.04 32.21 -4.69
CA ARG A 1046 7.07 31.86 -3.25
C ARG A 1046 7.77 32.91 -2.41
N MET A 1047 8.89 33.46 -2.89
CA MET A 1047 9.58 34.56 -2.21
C MET A 1047 8.68 35.80 -2.12
N LEU A 1048 8.00 36.16 -3.22
CA LEU A 1048 7.07 37.29 -3.25
C LEU A 1048 5.85 37.06 -2.35
N LEU A 1049 5.28 35.86 -2.35
CA LEU A 1049 4.21 35.47 -1.43
C LEU A 1049 4.66 35.64 0.03
N ARG A 1050 5.88 35.19 0.35
CA ARG A 1050 6.44 35.37 1.69
C ARG A 1050 6.59 36.83 2.07
N LEU A 1051 7.13 37.67 1.18
CA LEU A 1051 7.23 39.11 1.42
C LEU A 1051 5.85 39.73 1.66
N LYS A 1052 4.85 39.36 0.85
CA LYS A 1052 3.48 39.84 1.03
C LYS A 1052 2.86 39.37 2.34
N TYR A 1053 3.08 38.11 2.73
CA TYR A 1053 2.65 37.59 4.02
C TYR A 1053 3.28 38.37 5.19
N LEU A 1054 4.58 38.67 5.12
CA LEU A 1054 5.28 39.46 6.14
C LEU A 1054 4.76 40.90 6.19
N GLU A 1055 4.47 41.51 5.05
CA GLU A 1055 3.86 42.83 4.95
C GLU A 1055 2.46 42.84 5.61
N THR A 1056 1.58 41.91 5.22
CA THR A 1056 0.25 41.74 5.81
C THR A 1056 0.34 41.54 7.32
N GLN A 1057 1.26 40.71 7.79
CA GLN A 1057 1.50 40.49 9.20
C GLN A 1057 1.92 41.78 9.93
N ARG A 1058 2.80 42.60 9.34
CA ARG A 1058 3.18 43.91 9.89
C ARG A 1058 1.99 44.87 9.95
N THR A 1059 1.19 44.96 8.90
CA THR A 1059 -0.01 45.82 8.86
C THR A 1059 -1.03 45.42 9.92
N LEU A 1060 -1.29 44.12 10.08
CA LEU A 1060 -2.21 43.63 11.10
C LEU A 1060 -1.75 43.95 12.52
N HIS A 1061 -0.45 43.85 12.80
CA HIS A 1061 0.08 44.19 14.11
C HIS A 1061 -0.06 45.68 14.41
N GLY A 1062 0.19 46.54 13.43
CA GLY A 1062 -0.06 47.97 13.57
C GLY A 1062 -1.54 48.31 13.82
N ALA A 1063 -2.47 47.50 13.32
CA ALA A 1063 -3.92 47.69 13.51
C ALA A 1063 -4.48 47.06 14.80
N CYS A 1064 -3.71 46.19 15.49
CA CYS A 1064 -4.18 45.45 16.66
C CYS A 1064 -4.47 46.31 17.90
N GLU A 1065 -4.11 47.59 17.91
CA GLU A 1065 -4.44 48.51 19.02
C GLU A 1065 -5.95 48.87 19.10
N ALA A 1066 -6.76 48.63 18.06
CA ALA A 1066 -8.09 49.25 17.98
C ALA A 1066 -9.33 48.34 18.16
N THR A 1067 -9.34 47.06 17.77
CA THR A 1067 -10.57 46.20 17.87
C THR A 1067 -10.36 44.72 17.50
N TYR A 1068 -9.34 44.43 16.70
CA TYR A 1068 -9.07 43.13 16.05
C TYR A 1068 -8.96 41.92 16.99
N LEU A 1069 -8.45 42.11 18.20
CA LEU A 1069 -8.12 41.02 19.13
C LEU A 1069 -9.35 40.34 19.75
N HIS A 1070 -10.53 40.96 19.68
CA HIS A 1070 -11.72 40.44 20.38
C HIS A 1070 -12.36 39.25 19.68
N ASP A 1071 -12.26 39.14 18.35
CA ASP A 1071 -12.96 38.11 17.60
C ASP A 1071 -12.08 36.90 17.22
N ARG A 1072 -10.75 37.01 17.34
CA ARG A 1072 -9.82 35.93 16.98
C ARG A 1072 -9.73 34.88 18.09
N THR A 1073 -9.90 33.61 17.70
CA THR A 1073 -9.67 32.48 18.61
C THR A 1073 -8.24 31.93 18.50
N PRO A 1074 -7.73 31.19 19.49
CA PRO A 1074 -6.48 30.45 19.36
C PRO A 1074 -6.52 29.44 18.19
N ASP A 1075 -7.65 28.75 18.00
CA ASP A 1075 -7.82 27.72 16.97
C ASP A 1075 -7.66 28.25 15.55
N ASP A 1076 -8.09 29.49 15.32
CA ASP A 1076 -7.86 30.22 14.07
C ASP A 1076 -6.38 30.33 13.72
N GLY A 1077 -5.56 30.66 14.73
CA GLY A 1077 -4.12 30.71 14.58
C GLY A 1077 -3.54 29.33 14.30
N VAL A 1078 -3.98 28.31 15.05
CA VAL A 1078 -3.52 26.92 14.86
C VAL A 1078 -3.83 26.44 13.45
N ARG A 1079 -5.09 26.50 13.04
CA ARG A 1079 -5.58 26.01 11.74
C ARG A 1079 -4.90 26.72 10.58
N PHE A 1080 -4.82 28.05 10.63
CA PHE A 1080 -4.16 28.81 9.56
C PHE A 1080 -2.67 28.46 9.47
N LEU A 1081 -1.93 28.49 10.59
CA LEU A 1081 -0.49 28.23 10.58
C LEU A 1081 -0.16 26.78 10.22
N SER A 1082 -0.96 25.83 10.70
CA SER A 1082 -0.78 24.40 10.42
C SER A 1082 -1.06 24.07 8.96
N THR A 1083 -2.18 24.56 8.41
CA THR A 1083 -2.54 24.39 7.00
C THR A 1083 -1.50 25.04 6.08
N PHE A 1084 -1.09 26.28 6.37
CA PHE A 1084 -0.10 26.97 5.54
C PHE A 1084 1.29 26.33 5.61
N PHE A 1085 1.67 25.80 6.78
CA PHE A 1085 2.90 25.02 6.93
C PHE A 1085 2.84 23.73 6.12
N ALA A 1086 1.76 22.94 6.25
CA ALA A 1086 1.57 21.73 5.45
C ALA A 1086 1.58 22.03 3.95
N LEU A 1087 0.90 23.10 3.54
CA LEU A 1087 0.85 23.56 2.16
C LEU A 1087 2.24 23.90 1.63
N SER A 1088 3.01 24.70 2.37
CA SER A 1088 4.39 25.03 2.00
C SER A 1088 5.26 23.79 1.89
N ARG A 1089 5.13 22.82 2.81
CA ARG A 1089 5.90 21.56 2.76
C ARG A 1089 5.49 20.67 1.60
N ALA A 1090 4.20 20.60 1.26
CA ALA A 1090 3.74 19.90 0.07
C ALA A 1090 4.32 20.52 -1.21
N ILE A 1091 4.36 21.85 -1.29
CA ILE A 1091 4.99 22.58 -2.39
C ILE A 1091 6.50 22.31 -2.44
N ASP A 1092 7.21 22.34 -1.31
CA ASP A 1092 8.64 22.01 -1.23
C ASP A 1092 8.94 20.62 -1.78
N LYS A 1093 8.15 19.61 -1.36
CA LYS A 1093 8.33 18.23 -1.82
C LYS A 1093 7.90 18.05 -3.26
N ALA A 1094 6.93 18.81 -3.77
CA ALA A 1094 6.62 18.83 -5.19
C ALA A 1094 7.82 19.38 -6.00
N THR A 1095 8.39 20.52 -5.59
CA THR A 1095 9.62 21.06 -6.20
C THR A 1095 10.78 20.06 -6.13
N LEU A 1096 10.94 19.34 -5.00
CA LEU A 1096 11.96 18.29 -4.86
C LEU A 1096 11.77 17.18 -5.89
N VAL A 1097 10.54 16.66 -6.06
CA VAL A 1097 10.25 15.65 -7.10
C VAL A 1097 10.65 16.17 -8.48
N ALA A 1098 10.31 17.41 -8.82
CA ALA A 1098 10.67 18.00 -10.11
C ALA A 1098 12.20 18.14 -10.28
N ARG A 1099 12.92 18.55 -9.24
CA ARG A 1099 14.40 18.63 -9.24
C ARG A 1099 15.04 17.25 -9.38
N THR A 1100 14.54 16.23 -8.69
CA THR A 1100 15.02 14.84 -8.84
C THR A 1100 14.92 14.36 -10.30
N VAL A 1101 13.87 14.76 -11.02
CA VAL A 1101 13.72 14.45 -12.45
C VAL A 1101 14.72 15.23 -13.33
N LEU A 1102 15.06 16.47 -12.97
CA LEU A 1102 16.02 17.32 -13.71
C LEU A 1102 17.49 16.96 -13.50
N GLU A 1103 17.84 16.54 -12.29
CA GLU A 1103 19.22 16.18 -11.90
C GLU A 1103 19.64 14.83 -12.47
N ASP A 1104 18.66 14.01 -12.84
CA ASP A 1104 18.90 12.66 -13.32
C ASP A 1104 19.61 12.64 -14.69
N GLU A 1105 20.81 12.04 -14.71
CA GLU A 1105 21.61 11.89 -15.92
C GLU A 1105 20.91 11.04 -16.98
N TRP A 1106 20.14 10.02 -16.57
CA TRP A 1106 19.44 9.14 -17.50
C TRP A 1106 18.38 9.91 -18.29
N MET A 1107 17.63 10.82 -17.65
CA MET A 1107 16.69 11.71 -18.32
C MET A 1107 17.37 12.62 -19.35
N ARG A 1108 18.55 13.16 -19.03
CA ARG A 1108 19.35 13.98 -19.97
C ARG A 1108 19.89 13.17 -21.14
N GLN A 1109 20.34 11.93 -20.88
CA GLN A 1109 20.93 11.04 -21.88
C GLN A 1109 19.91 10.22 -22.68
N ARG A 1110 18.62 10.21 -22.28
CA ARG A 1110 17.56 9.38 -22.88
C ARG A 1110 17.42 9.57 -24.39
N SER A 1111 17.66 10.78 -24.89
CA SER A 1111 17.65 11.09 -26.33
C SER A 1111 18.83 10.42 -27.06
N THR A 1112 20.03 10.46 -26.48
CA THR A 1112 21.26 9.85 -27.00
C THR A 1112 21.15 8.32 -27.05
N TRP A 1113 20.60 7.71 -25.99
CA TRP A 1113 20.44 6.24 -25.93
C TRP A 1113 19.51 5.69 -27.01
N ARG A 1114 18.40 6.38 -27.31
CA ARG A 1114 17.50 5.95 -28.41
C ARG A 1114 18.15 6.11 -29.78
N LEU A 1115 18.98 7.13 -29.98
CA LEU A 1115 19.76 7.31 -31.21
C LEU A 1115 20.79 6.20 -31.40
N LEU A 1116 21.50 5.82 -30.33
CA LEU A 1116 22.47 4.71 -30.36
C LEU A 1116 21.82 3.35 -30.67
N LEU A 1117 20.59 3.13 -30.22
CA LEU A 1117 19.83 1.91 -30.50
C LEU A 1117 19.24 1.85 -31.93
N GLY A 1118 19.45 2.88 -32.76
CA GLY A 1118 18.96 2.89 -34.15
C GLY A 1118 17.43 2.92 -34.28
N ILE A 1119 16.71 3.20 -33.19
CA ILE A 1119 15.24 3.27 -33.19
C ILE A 1119 14.83 4.64 -33.75
N ARG A 1120 14.69 4.72 -35.08
CA ARG A 1120 14.03 5.85 -35.74
C ARG A 1120 12.53 5.80 -35.44
N PRO A 1121 11.89 6.93 -35.09
CA PRO A 1121 10.46 7.00 -34.81
C PRO A 1121 9.61 6.67 -36.04
#